data_AF-A0A818MTP5-F1
#
_entry.id   AF-A0A818MTP5-F1
#
_cell.length_a   1.000
_cell.length_b   1.000
_cell.length_c   1.000
_cell.angle_alpha   90.00
_cell.angle_beta   90.00
_cell.angle_gamma   90.00
#
_symmetry.space_group_name_H-M   'P 1'
#
loop_
_entity.id
_entity.type
_entity.pdbx_description
1 polymer ?
#
loop_
_entity_poly.entity_id
_entity_poly.type
_entity_poly.pdbx_seq_one_letter_code
_entity_poly.pdbx_strand_id
1 'polypeptide(L)'
;MAASPPSPSFDNQTNQSSSSDDEEANARLESDIRERNEFTKRLRKRDDEQTKKKFKSEPVSRDPHRSKLSVEELRKKSRRVYLAARKDKKIHELEEELIDEEYLFKDVKLTKREEENIKFKRYALDLAHEHEKAQQMENIDRYHMPDGKSDETSKNDRYREDNRYSDAKANGQAGQNFEQRKWEDEVIHTALPHFGSLDKEAKSNQPKYDYILDEEIQFVQQLTIPGVNELLQYKEKSKINEHEDENKRKHRSLQESRKTLPIYRFREDLMNAIRDHQVLIIEGETGSGKTTQLTQYLYEEGFCEPDTENVEEEEEEEEEDYDDDDNIKLPNGKKKKEKKMMMIGCTQPRRVAAMSVAARVAEEMNVKLGREVGYAIRFEDCSSERTIIKYMTDGMLLREFLSEPDLASYSVLIVDEAHERTLHTDILFGLVKDIARFRPKLKLLISSATLDAEKFSQFFDDAPIFRIPGRRFPVDIYYTKAPEADYIDAAVVTVLQIHVTQPLGDVLVFLTGQEEIETANEMLLERTRKLGTKIKELIILPIYSTLPSDMQIRIFEPAPPGARKVILATNIAETSLTIDGIHYVIDPGFCKQKTYNARNGMEALTITPISKASANQRAGRAGRVAPGKCFRLYTSWAYQHELDDNSIPEIQRTNLGNVVLLLKSLGINDLVNFDYMDPPPMETLRLAFEQLYALGALNHKVELTKLGRRMAEFPLDPMLSKTILASETYKCSAEILTIVSMLSVNNSIFFRPKDKTLLADTARQGFFTPGGDHLTLLNVYNQWKDTNYSTQWCYENFIQFRSMNRARQVRDQLEALMERVEIEIQSNPADTIGIRKAICSGFFYHTAKFSKNGMYKTVRHQQSVLIHPNSCLFDQIPRYVIYFELVLTTKEYMRQVIEIENEWLRETAPHFYKTKKLDDDNKVKKMPKVLGKIKAELERNYS
;
A
#
# COMPACT_ATOMS: atom_id res chain seq x y z
N MET A 1 66.10 47.75 -0.03
CA MET A 1 66.27 46.33 0.32
C MET A 1 65.89 45.53 -0.90
N ALA A 2 66.86 44.81 -1.47
CA ALA A 2 66.87 44.37 -2.86
C ALA A 2 66.01 43.11 -3.09
N ALA A 3 65.35 43.09 -4.26
CA ALA A 3 64.52 42.01 -4.76
C ALA A 3 65.35 40.82 -5.27
N SER A 4 64.85 39.61 -5.03
CA SER A 4 65.44 38.36 -5.54
C SER A 4 64.81 37.96 -6.90
N PRO A 5 65.62 37.55 -7.90
CA PRO A 5 65.14 37.10 -9.22
C PRO A 5 64.96 35.56 -9.30
N PRO A 6 64.36 35.03 -10.39
CA PRO A 6 63.80 33.68 -10.46
C PRO A 6 64.76 32.64 -11.06
N SER A 7 64.51 31.35 -10.79
CA SER A 7 65.25 30.19 -11.33
C SER A 7 64.53 29.49 -12.50
N PRO A 8 65.25 28.87 -13.45
CA PRO A 8 64.75 28.52 -14.79
C PRO A 8 64.29 27.05 -14.96
N SER A 9 63.55 26.83 -16.04
CA SER A 9 63.01 25.58 -16.60
C SER A 9 64.07 24.59 -17.10
N PHE A 10 63.76 23.28 -17.06
CA PHE A 10 64.45 22.28 -17.88
C PHE A 10 63.48 21.26 -18.50
N ASP A 11 63.64 21.09 -19.81
CA ASP A 11 63.00 20.13 -20.71
C ASP A 11 63.80 18.82 -20.82
N ASN A 12 63.08 17.79 -21.27
CA ASN A 12 63.50 16.42 -21.61
C ASN A 12 64.71 16.30 -22.56
N GLN A 13 65.63 15.35 -22.27
CA GLN A 13 66.31 14.53 -23.30
C GLN A 13 66.92 13.22 -22.72
N THR A 14 66.27 12.10 -23.05
CA THR A 14 66.78 10.76 -23.47
C THR A 14 67.84 9.95 -22.68
N ASN A 15 67.35 8.80 -22.16
CA ASN A 15 67.90 7.43 -22.08
C ASN A 15 69.17 7.06 -22.87
N GLN A 16 70.01 6.19 -22.27
CA GLN A 16 70.51 4.93 -22.87
C GLN A 16 71.41 4.12 -21.91
N SER A 17 70.87 3.11 -21.21
CA SER A 17 71.58 1.85 -20.83
C SER A 17 70.77 0.95 -19.85
N SER A 18 69.85 0.11 -20.34
CA SER A 18 69.38 -1.10 -19.58
C SER A 18 68.45 -2.05 -20.37
N SER A 19 68.69 -2.35 -21.65
CA SER A 19 67.73 -3.15 -22.45
C SER A 19 68.02 -4.64 -22.59
N SER A 20 69.08 -5.21 -21.98
CA SER A 20 69.36 -6.66 -22.10
C SER A 20 68.68 -7.50 -21.03
N ASP A 21 68.56 -6.97 -19.80
CA ASP A 21 68.14 -7.78 -18.64
C ASP A 21 66.61 -7.90 -18.55
N ASP A 22 65.88 -6.92 -19.10
CA ASP A 22 64.41 -6.92 -19.16
C ASP A 22 63.87 -7.87 -20.24
N GLU A 23 64.62 -8.13 -21.32
CA GLU A 23 64.21 -9.10 -22.35
C GLU A 23 64.34 -10.54 -21.85
N GLU A 24 65.38 -10.85 -21.08
CA GLU A 24 65.57 -12.20 -20.51
C GLU A 24 64.55 -12.50 -19.40
N ALA A 25 64.18 -11.50 -18.60
CA ALA A 25 63.14 -11.63 -17.59
C ALA A 25 61.74 -11.83 -18.19
N ASN A 26 61.42 -11.10 -19.27
CA ASN A 26 60.14 -11.27 -19.98
C ASN A 26 60.05 -12.61 -20.71
N ALA A 27 61.16 -13.10 -21.29
CA ALA A 27 61.19 -14.41 -21.94
C ALA A 27 60.92 -15.57 -20.94
N ARG A 28 61.44 -15.46 -19.70
CA ARG A 28 61.18 -16.43 -18.63
C ARG A 28 59.71 -16.38 -18.19
N LEU A 29 59.15 -15.18 -18.03
CA LEU A 29 57.75 -14.99 -17.67
C LEU A 29 56.78 -15.56 -18.73
N GLU A 30 57.07 -15.36 -20.02
CA GLU A 30 56.27 -15.93 -21.11
C GLU A 30 56.37 -17.46 -21.16
N SER A 31 57.54 -18.03 -20.85
CA SER A 31 57.72 -19.48 -20.75
C SER A 31 56.87 -20.08 -19.62
N ASP A 32 56.89 -19.46 -18.43
CA ASP A 32 56.10 -19.91 -17.27
C ASP A 32 54.59 -19.80 -17.52
N ILE A 33 54.14 -18.72 -18.18
CA ILE A 33 52.74 -18.56 -18.57
C ILE A 33 52.33 -19.64 -19.58
N ARG A 34 53.23 -20.00 -20.51
CA ARG A 34 52.98 -21.02 -21.53
C ARG A 34 52.91 -22.42 -20.92
N GLU A 35 53.81 -22.76 -20.00
CA GLU A 35 53.77 -24.02 -19.25
C GLU A 35 52.52 -24.14 -18.39
N ARG A 36 52.14 -23.06 -17.69
CA ARG A 36 50.91 -23.02 -16.89
C ARG A 36 49.66 -23.22 -17.75
N ASN A 37 49.61 -22.58 -18.92
CA ASN A 37 48.49 -22.72 -19.84
C ASN A 37 48.41 -24.11 -20.47
N GLU A 38 49.56 -24.71 -20.82
CA GLU A 38 49.60 -26.10 -21.29
C GLU A 38 49.18 -27.09 -20.21
N PHE A 39 49.64 -26.91 -18.97
CA PHE A 39 49.27 -27.75 -17.84
C PHE A 39 47.77 -27.70 -17.58
N THR A 40 47.18 -26.51 -17.62
CA THR A 40 45.72 -26.31 -17.49
C THR A 40 44.95 -26.98 -18.64
N LYS A 41 45.50 -26.96 -19.86
CA LYS A 41 44.92 -27.64 -21.03
C LYS A 41 45.00 -29.18 -20.91
N ARG A 42 46.08 -29.72 -20.34
CA ARG A 42 46.24 -31.15 -20.04
C ARG A 42 45.28 -31.60 -18.93
N LEU A 43 45.08 -30.78 -17.90
CA LEU A 43 44.07 -31.00 -16.85
C LEU A 43 42.66 -31.05 -17.44
N ARG A 44 42.28 -30.06 -18.27
CA ARG A 44 40.98 -30.08 -18.96
C ARG A 44 40.80 -31.31 -19.85
N LYS A 45 41.82 -31.71 -20.62
CA LYS A 45 41.74 -32.94 -21.43
C LYS A 45 41.57 -34.20 -20.57
N ARG A 46 42.25 -34.27 -19.42
CA ARG A 46 42.13 -35.38 -18.48
C ARG A 46 40.72 -35.45 -17.86
N ASP A 47 40.15 -34.30 -17.51
CA ASP A 47 38.78 -34.18 -16.99
C ASP A 47 37.73 -34.50 -18.07
N ASP A 48 37.94 -34.06 -19.32
CA ASP A 48 37.10 -34.38 -20.48
C ASP A 48 37.16 -35.88 -20.85
N GLU A 49 38.34 -36.52 -20.70
CA GLU A 49 38.50 -37.96 -20.91
C GLU A 49 37.91 -38.81 -19.78
N GLN A 50 38.01 -38.35 -18.52
CA GLN A 50 37.36 -38.98 -17.38
C GLN A 50 35.83 -38.89 -17.47
N THR A 51 35.30 -37.74 -17.91
CA THR A 51 33.85 -37.55 -18.13
C THR A 51 33.34 -38.34 -19.33
N LYS A 52 34.13 -38.49 -20.41
CA LYS A 52 33.77 -39.38 -21.54
C LYS A 52 33.78 -40.86 -21.18
N LYS A 53 34.71 -41.32 -20.33
CA LYS A 53 34.76 -42.74 -19.91
C LYS A 53 33.59 -43.16 -19.00
N LYS A 54 32.90 -42.22 -18.34
CA LYS A 54 31.69 -42.50 -17.54
C LYS A 54 30.37 -42.53 -18.32
N PHE A 55 30.38 -42.21 -19.63
CA PHE A 55 29.21 -42.26 -20.51
C PHE A 55 29.31 -43.39 -21.55
N LYS A 56 29.71 -44.60 -21.15
CA LYS A 56 29.33 -45.82 -21.87
C LYS A 56 28.04 -46.34 -21.25
N SER A 57 26.94 -46.12 -21.97
CA SER A 57 25.62 -46.63 -21.64
C SER A 57 25.63 -48.16 -21.60
N GLU A 58 25.42 -48.74 -20.42
CA GLU A 58 24.86 -50.09 -20.31
C GLU A 58 23.41 -50.08 -20.83
N PRO A 59 22.94 -51.17 -21.47
CA PRO A 59 21.59 -51.23 -22.00
C PRO A 59 20.58 -51.10 -20.86
N VAL A 60 19.75 -50.06 -20.96
CA VAL A 60 18.72 -49.69 -19.99
C VAL A 60 17.77 -50.86 -19.75
N SER A 61 17.77 -51.38 -18.52
CA SER A 61 16.72 -52.26 -18.01
C SER A 61 15.35 -51.58 -18.17
N ARG A 62 14.42 -52.27 -18.83
CA ARG A 62 13.05 -51.80 -19.09
C ARG A 62 12.23 -51.88 -17.80
N ASP A 63 12.25 -50.79 -17.04
CA ASP A 63 11.42 -50.63 -15.86
C ASP A 63 10.09 -49.91 -16.24
N PRO A 64 8.92 -50.56 -16.14
CA PRO A 64 7.65 -50.04 -16.68
C PRO A 64 7.06 -48.84 -15.90
N HIS A 65 7.65 -48.45 -14.76
CA HIS A 65 7.18 -47.31 -13.96
C HIS A 65 7.77 -45.96 -14.34
N ARG A 66 8.74 -45.90 -15.26
CA ARG A 66 9.41 -44.63 -15.63
C ARG A 66 8.57 -43.71 -16.54
N SER A 67 7.44 -44.19 -17.07
CA SER A 67 6.63 -43.45 -18.05
C SER A 67 5.66 -42.41 -17.47
N LYS A 68 5.64 -42.20 -16.13
CA LYS A 68 4.69 -41.29 -15.47
C LYS A 68 5.30 -40.07 -14.75
N LEU A 69 6.63 -39.92 -14.73
CA LEU A 69 7.28 -38.79 -14.05
C LEU A 69 7.60 -37.67 -15.04
N SER A 70 7.26 -36.44 -14.67
CA SER A 70 7.59 -35.24 -15.42
C SER A 70 9.11 -35.04 -15.49
N VAL A 71 9.62 -34.41 -16.56
CA VAL A 71 11.03 -34.01 -16.69
C VAL A 71 11.49 -33.16 -15.51
N GLU A 72 10.58 -32.36 -14.94
CA GLU A 72 10.79 -31.53 -13.74
C GLU A 72 11.11 -32.38 -12.50
N GLU A 73 10.39 -33.49 -12.32
CA GLU A 73 10.52 -34.39 -11.17
C GLU A 73 11.80 -35.22 -11.26
N LEU A 74 12.16 -35.64 -12.48
CA LEU A 74 13.45 -36.29 -12.75
C LEU A 74 14.63 -35.35 -12.48
N ARG A 75 14.50 -34.06 -12.81
CA ARG A 75 15.50 -33.03 -12.46
C ARG A 75 15.60 -32.83 -10.95
N LYS A 76 14.47 -32.75 -10.23
CA LYS A 76 14.46 -32.65 -8.76
C LYS A 76 15.09 -33.87 -8.09
N LYS A 77 14.78 -35.09 -8.56
CA LYS A 77 15.36 -36.32 -8.02
C LYS A 77 16.86 -36.41 -8.30
N SER A 78 17.28 -36.06 -9.52
CA SER A 78 18.70 -35.97 -9.90
C SER A 78 19.45 -34.94 -9.05
N ARG A 79 18.86 -33.75 -8.83
CA ARG A 79 19.45 -32.68 -8.00
C ARG A 79 19.60 -33.11 -6.54
N ARG A 80 18.64 -33.84 -5.96
CA ARG A 80 18.74 -34.38 -4.60
C ARG A 80 19.90 -35.36 -4.45
N VAL A 81 20.02 -36.30 -5.40
CA VAL A 81 21.12 -37.28 -5.41
C VAL A 81 22.47 -36.59 -5.58
N TYR A 82 22.55 -35.60 -6.47
CA TYR A 82 23.76 -34.81 -6.69
C TYR A 82 24.16 -34.00 -5.44
N LEU A 83 23.21 -33.36 -4.76
CA LEU A 83 23.48 -32.56 -3.56
C LEU A 83 23.96 -33.42 -2.39
N ALA A 84 23.39 -34.62 -2.21
CA ALA A 84 23.87 -35.57 -1.21
C ALA A 84 25.32 -35.99 -1.48
N ALA A 85 25.62 -36.46 -2.70
CA ALA A 85 26.99 -36.84 -3.07
C ALA A 85 27.99 -35.67 -3.00
N ARG A 86 27.53 -34.44 -3.28
CA ARG A 86 28.36 -33.23 -3.19
C ARG A 86 28.64 -32.82 -1.74
N LYS A 87 27.70 -33.04 -0.82
CA LYS A 87 27.88 -32.81 0.62
C LYS A 87 29.02 -33.69 1.14
N ASP A 88 28.93 -35.00 0.93
CA ASP A 88 29.90 -35.97 1.42
C ASP A 88 31.30 -35.69 0.85
N LYS A 89 31.37 -35.36 -0.44
CA LYS A 89 32.62 -34.97 -1.09
C LYS A 89 33.24 -33.72 -0.45
N LYS A 90 32.43 -32.71 -0.10
CA LYS A 90 32.94 -31.45 0.44
C LYS A 90 33.43 -31.58 1.89
N ILE A 91 32.81 -32.46 2.67
CA ILE A 91 33.27 -32.82 4.02
C ILE A 91 34.63 -33.50 3.92
N HIS A 92 34.77 -34.51 3.05
CA HIS A 92 36.04 -35.21 2.83
C HIS A 92 37.16 -34.29 2.32
N GLU A 93 36.87 -33.39 1.37
CA GLU A 93 37.83 -32.39 0.90
C GLU A 93 38.31 -31.49 2.06
N LEU A 94 37.43 -31.13 3.00
CA LEU A 94 37.75 -30.28 4.14
C LEU A 94 38.56 -31.01 5.23
N GLU A 95 38.33 -32.32 5.41
CA GLU A 95 39.16 -33.18 6.26
C GLU A 95 40.58 -33.32 5.71
N GLU A 96 40.72 -33.59 4.42
CA GLU A 96 42.03 -33.66 3.76
C GLU A 96 42.78 -32.33 3.82
N GLU A 97 42.10 -31.20 3.56
CA GLU A 97 42.71 -29.87 3.68
C GLU A 97 43.24 -29.59 5.10
N LEU A 98 42.52 -30.01 6.15
CA LEU A 98 42.94 -29.85 7.54
C LEU A 98 44.15 -30.73 7.87
N ILE A 99 44.16 -31.98 7.41
CA ILE A 99 45.27 -32.91 7.60
C ILE A 99 46.53 -32.38 6.90
N ASP A 100 46.38 -31.87 5.68
CA ASP A 100 47.47 -31.28 4.92
C ASP A 100 47.99 -30.01 5.59
N GLU A 101 47.12 -29.12 6.06
CA GLU A 101 47.53 -27.90 6.79
C GLU A 101 48.26 -28.24 8.11
N GLU A 102 47.79 -29.24 8.86
CA GLU A 102 48.46 -29.69 10.08
C GLU A 102 49.81 -30.35 9.81
N TYR A 103 49.95 -31.05 8.69
CA TYR A 103 51.19 -31.69 8.28
C TYR A 103 52.20 -30.67 7.73
N LEU A 104 51.78 -29.77 6.84
CA LEU A 104 52.63 -28.76 6.21
C LEU A 104 53.14 -27.71 7.20
N PHE A 105 52.33 -27.34 8.20
CA PHE A 105 52.65 -26.24 9.13
C PHE A 105 53.05 -26.70 10.54
N LYS A 106 53.34 -28.00 10.73
CA LYS A 106 53.70 -28.58 12.04
C LYS A 106 54.90 -27.89 12.71
N ASP A 107 55.89 -27.48 11.93
CA ASP A 107 57.17 -26.94 12.42
C ASP A 107 57.33 -25.41 12.17
N VAL A 108 56.26 -24.73 11.74
CA VAL A 108 56.27 -23.30 11.39
C VAL A 108 55.40 -22.50 12.37
N LYS A 109 55.89 -21.32 12.81
CA LYS A 109 55.08 -20.41 13.64
C LYS A 109 53.99 -19.76 12.79
N LEU A 110 52.76 -20.25 12.95
CA LEU A 110 51.56 -19.72 12.29
C LEU A 110 51.22 -18.30 12.77
N THR A 111 50.70 -17.48 11.85
CA THR A 111 50.16 -16.16 12.19
C THR A 111 48.81 -16.30 12.89
N LYS A 112 48.41 -15.28 13.67
CA LYS A 112 47.12 -15.28 14.38
C LYS A 112 45.92 -15.52 13.46
N ARG A 113 45.97 -14.97 12.24
CA ARG A 113 44.92 -15.12 11.23
C ARG A 113 44.84 -16.54 10.67
N GLU A 114 45.98 -17.22 10.50
CA GLU A 114 46.02 -18.62 10.06
C GLU A 114 45.54 -19.56 11.17
N GLU A 115 45.92 -19.28 12.42
CA GLU A 115 45.45 -20.04 13.58
C GLU A 115 43.93 -19.94 13.77
N GLU A 116 43.35 -18.75 13.59
CA GLU A 116 41.89 -18.54 13.59
C GLU A 116 41.21 -19.27 12.44
N ASN A 117 41.82 -19.30 11.25
CA ASN A 117 41.26 -19.98 10.09
C ASN A 117 41.23 -21.51 10.26
N ILE A 118 42.30 -22.10 10.80
CA ILE A 118 42.36 -23.54 11.13
C ILE A 118 41.32 -23.89 12.21
N LYS A 119 41.18 -23.06 13.25
CA LYS A 119 40.13 -23.22 14.27
C LYS A 119 38.73 -23.18 13.68
N PHE A 120 38.49 -22.24 12.76
CA PHE A 120 37.20 -22.13 12.07
C PHE A 120 36.90 -23.36 11.19
N LYS A 121 37.87 -23.86 10.43
CA LYS A 121 37.72 -25.06 9.61
C LYS A 121 37.41 -26.30 10.46
N ARG A 122 38.14 -26.51 11.56
CA ARG A 122 37.86 -27.61 12.51
C ARG A 122 36.45 -27.51 13.10
N TYR A 123 36.06 -26.31 13.54
CA TYR A 123 34.71 -26.07 14.06
C TYR A 123 33.61 -26.34 13.01
N ALA A 124 33.82 -25.95 11.75
CA ALA A 124 32.89 -26.23 10.67
C ALA A 124 32.77 -27.74 10.35
N LEU A 125 33.87 -28.49 10.45
CA LEU A 125 33.87 -29.95 10.31
C LEU A 125 33.09 -30.63 11.43
N ASP A 126 33.35 -30.23 12.68
CA ASP A 126 32.67 -30.79 13.86
C ASP A 126 31.15 -30.54 13.77
N LEU A 127 30.75 -29.34 13.38
CA LEU A 127 29.34 -28.99 13.20
C LEU A 127 28.67 -29.84 12.10
N ALA A 128 29.39 -30.16 11.01
CA ALA A 128 28.88 -31.00 9.93
C ALA A 128 28.67 -32.46 10.38
N HIS A 129 29.59 -32.99 11.19
CA HIS A 129 29.48 -34.33 11.80
C HIS A 129 28.39 -34.41 12.87
N GLU A 130 28.24 -33.36 13.70
CA GLU A 130 27.14 -33.27 14.65
C GLU A 130 25.78 -33.21 13.96
N HIS A 131 25.67 -32.47 12.86
CA HIS A 131 24.46 -32.44 12.05
C HIS A 131 24.14 -33.82 11.44
N GLU A 132 25.14 -34.62 11.06
CA GLU A 132 24.92 -35.99 10.56
C GLU A 132 24.50 -36.95 11.67
N LYS A 133 25.11 -36.85 12.86
CA LYS A 133 24.71 -37.62 14.05
C LYS A 133 23.30 -37.27 14.52
N ALA A 134 22.93 -35.99 14.50
CA ALA A 134 21.59 -35.52 14.80
C ALA A 134 20.56 -36.07 13.80
N GLN A 135 20.93 -36.13 12.50
CA GLN A 135 20.08 -36.70 11.45
C GLN A 135 19.90 -38.23 11.61
N GLN A 136 20.94 -38.94 12.07
CA GLN A 136 20.84 -40.37 12.41
C GLN A 136 19.98 -40.60 13.67
N MET A 137 20.05 -39.72 14.68
CA MET A 137 19.19 -39.77 15.87
C MET A 137 17.72 -39.46 15.54
N GLU A 138 17.44 -38.49 14.65
CA GLU A 138 16.09 -38.24 14.14
C GLU A 138 15.51 -39.41 13.33
N ASN A 139 16.37 -40.25 12.73
CA ASN A 139 15.97 -41.46 12.00
C ASN A 139 15.61 -42.63 12.92
N ILE A 140 15.97 -42.58 14.22
CA ILE A 140 15.66 -43.63 15.20
C ILE A 140 14.26 -43.41 15.82
N ASP A 141 13.75 -42.17 15.83
CA ASP A 141 12.42 -41.81 16.38
C ASP A 141 11.33 -41.55 15.32
N ARG A 142 11.57 -41.92 14.06
CA ARG A 142 10.52 -41.92 13.02
C ARG A 142 10.05 -43.34 12.71
N TYR A 143 8.75 -43.56 12.91
CA TYR A 143 8.02 -44.75 12.52
C TYR A 143 8.36 -45.18 11.08
N HIS A 144 9.07 -46.30 10.95
CA HIS A 144 9.43 -46.89 9.67
C HIS A 144 8.30 -47.78 9.15
N MET A 145 7.58 -47.32 8.13
CA MET A 145 6.57 -48.14 7.44
C MET A 145 7.32 -49.18 6.57
N PRO A 146 7.06 -50.50 6.70
CA PRO A 146 7.74 -51.49 5.88
C PRO A 146 7.42 -51.27 4.40
N ASP A 147 8.43 -51.38 3.54
CA ASP A 147 8.22 -51.36 2.09
C ASP A 147 7.30 -52.52 1.71
N GLY A 148 6.05 -52.17 1.43
CA GLY A 148 5.03 -53.11 0.99
C GLY A 148 5.40 -53.63 -0.39
N LYS A 149 5.98 -54.83 -0.43
CA LYS A 149 5.67 -55.87 -1.42
C LYS A 149 6.31 -57.20 -1.01
N SER A 150 5.47 -58.10 -0.48
CA SER A 150 5.53 -59.50 -0.87
C SER A 150 4.16 -59.88 -1.40
N ASP A 151 4.17 -60.39 -2.64
CA ASP A 151 3.06 -61.10 -3.24
C ASP A 151 2.73 -62.33 -2.38
N GLU A 152 1.45 -62.50 -2.02
CA GLU A 152 0.71 -63.78 -2.01
C GLU A 152 -0.55 -63.65 -1.14
N THR A 153 -1.71 -63.69 -1.81
CA THR A 153 -3.01 -64.23 -1.37
C THR A 153 -3.44 -64.13 0.11
N SER A 154 -4.51 -63.37 0.37
CA SER A 154 -5.81 -63.98 0.69
C SER A 154 -6.97 -63.01 0.53
N LYS A 155 -8.08 -63.55 0.03
CA LYS A 155 -9.36 -62.92 -0.25
C LYS A 155 -10.18 -62.78 1.04
N ASN A 156 -11.13 -61.85 0.98
CA ASN A 156 -12.34 -61.70 1.80
C ASN A 156 -12.20 -60.87 3.08
N ASP A 157 -12.52 -59.58 2.98
CA ASP A 157 -13.85 -59.16 3.44
C ASP A 157 -14.32 -57.92 2.68
N ARG A 158 -15.44 -58.09 1.96
CA ARG A 158 -16.15 -57.02 1.26
C ARG A 158 -17.33 -56.63 2.13
N TYR A 159 -17.40 -55.37 2.54
CA TYR A 159 -18.68 -54.72 2.82
C TYR A 159 -18.86 -53.53 1.87
N ARG A 160 -19.93 -53.68 1.08
CA ARG A 160 -20.57 -52.78 0.12
C ARG A 160 -20.58 -51.31 0.53
N GLU A 161 -20.04 -50.46 -0.33
CA GLU A 161 -20.57 -49.12 -0.59
C GLU A 161 -20.75 -48.93 -2.10
N ASP A 162 -21.89 -48.33 -2.45
CA ASP A 162 -22.45 -48.26 -3.79
C ASP A 162 -21.57 -47.51 -4.80
N ASN A 163 -21.14 -48.23 -5.82
CA ASN A 163 -20.65 -47.70 -7.08
C ASN A 163 -21.75 -46.91 -7.81
N ARG A 164 -21.64 -45.57 -7.84
CA ARG A 164 -22.31 -44.73 -8.85
C ARG A 164 -21.38 -43.72 -9.56
N TYR A 165 -20.06 -43.84 -9.39
CA TYR A 165 -19.09 -42.91 -9.99
C TYR A 165 -18.08 -43.54 -10.97
N SER A 166 -18.19 -44.84 -11.29
CA SER A 166 -17.19 -45.54 -12.10
C SER A 166 -17.64 -46.10 -13.44
N ASP A 167 -18.89 -45.93 -13.88
CA ASP A 167 -19.38 -46.57 -15.13
C ASP A 167 -19.56 -45.63 -16.33
N ALA A 168 -19.25 -44.32 -16.22
CA ALA A 168 -19.37 -43.40 -17.35
C ALA A 168 -18.10 -43.30 -18.24
N LYS A 169 -16.98 -43.92 -17.83
CA LYS A 169 -15.74 -43.95 -18.64
C LYS A 169 -15.61 -45.17 -19.56
N ALA A 170 -16.61 -46.06 -19.59
CA ALA A 170 -16.57 -47.29 -20.39
C ALA A 170 -17.23 -47.16 -21.78
N ASN A 171 -18.04 -46.13 -22.03
CA ASN A 171 -18.64 -45.88 -23.35
C ASN A 171 -18.24 -44.49 -23.85
N GLY A 172 -17.35 -44.45 -24.85
CA GLY A 172 -16.72 -43.23 -25.37
C GLY A 172 -17.67 -42.20 -25.99
N GLN A 173 -18.41 -41.47 -25.17
CA GLN A 173 -19.15 -40.27 -25.54
C GLN A 173 -18.99 -39.21 -24.45
N ALA A 174 -17.84 -38.54 -24.44
CA ALA A 174 -17.66 -37.29 -23.71
C ALA A 174 -17.26 -36.22 -24.73
N GLY A 175 -18.26 -35.52 -25.27
CA GLY A 175 -18.03 -34.30 -26.04
C GLY A 175 -17.65 -33.14 -25.11
N GLN A 176 -16.98 -32.14 -25.69
CA GLN A 176 -16.30 -31.03 -25.01
C GLN A 176 -17.18 -30.14 -24.11
N ASN A 177 -18.51 -30.32 -24.11
CA ASN A 177 -19.48 -29.44 -23.44
C ASN A 177 -20.38 -30.15 -22.40
N PHE A 178 -19.93 -31.29 -21.84
CA PHE A 178 -20.73 -32.05 -20.86
C PHE A 178 -20.99 -31.29 -19.55
N GLU A 179 -20.00 -30.58 -19.03
CA GLU A 179 -20.14 -29.78 -17.80
C GLU A 179 -21.05 -28.56 -18.01
N GLN A 180 -21.06 -28.01 -19.23
CA GLN A 180 -21.88 -26.86 -19.58
C GLN A 180 -23.37 -27.23 -19.69
N ARG A 181 -23.70 -28.39 -20.28
CA ARG A 181 -25.08 -28.90 -20.28
C ARG A 181 -25.60 -29.25 -18.89
N LYS A 182 -24.74 -29.78 -18.01
CA LYS A 182 -25.12 -30.12 -16.64
C LYS A 182 -25.41 -28.85 -15.83
N TRP A 183 -24.67 -27.78 -16.08
CA TRP A 183 -24.92 -26.46 -15.51
C TRP A 183 -26.20 -25.82 -16.08
N GLU A 184 -26.44 -25.92 -17.40
CA GLU A 184 -27.68 -25.45 -18.04
C GLU A 184 -28.91 -26.19 -17.50
N ASP A 185 -28.85 -27.51 -17.31
CA ASP A 185 -29.92 -28.31 -16.72
C ASP A 185 -30.18 -27.95 -15.24
N GLU A 186 -29.15 -27.72 -14.43
CA GLU A 186 -29.30 -27.27 -13.04
C GLU A 186 -29.91 -25.86 -12.94
N VAL A 187 -29.53 -24.96 -13.86
CA VAL A 187 -30.09 -23.60 -13.93
C VAL A 187 -31.55 -23.62 -14.40
N ILE A 188 -31.90 -24.45 -15.38
CA ILE A 188 -33.28 -24.66 -15.84
C ILE A 188 -34.15 -25.26 -14.72
N HIS A 189 -33.60 -26.22 -13.96
CA HIS A 189 -34.30 -26.86 -12.84
C HIS A 189 -34.52 -25.92 -11.64
N THR A 190 -33.64 -24.93 -11.48
CA THR A 190 -33.75 -23.88 -10.46
C THR A 190 -34.72 -22.76 -10.89
N ALA A 191 -34.86 -22.53 -12.20
CA ALA A 191 -35.70 -21.48 -12.77
C ALA A 191 -37.19 -21.86 -12.92
N LEU A 192 -37.58 -23.13 -12.70
CA LEU A 192 -38.97 -23.58 -12.79
C LEU A 192 -39.74 -23.36 -11.46
N PRO A 193 -40.78 -22.49 -11.42
CA PRO A 193 -41.58 -22.29 -10.22
C PRO A 193 -42.44 -23.53 -9.94
N HIS A 194 -42.18 -24.22 -8.82
CA HIS A 194 -42.99 -25.35 -8.37
C HIS A 194 -44.24 -24.86 -7.63
N PHE A 195 -45.41 -25.01 -8.27
CA PHE A 195 -46.72 -24.87 -7.63
C PHE A 195 -47.15 -26.22 -7.06
N GLY A 196 -47.04 -26.41 -5.74
CA GLY A 196 -47.49 -27.61 -5.05
C GLY A 196 -47.44 -27.48 -3.54
N SER A 197 -48.50 -27.88 -2.86
CA SER A 197 -48.79 -27.62 -1.44
C SER A 197 -48.30 -28.70 -0.46
N LEU A 198 -47.26 -29.48 -0.81
CA LEU A 198 -46.87 -30.65 -0.01
C LEU A 198 -45.50 -30.59 0.70
N ASP A 199 -44.68 -29.56 0.48
CA ASP A 199 -43.35 -29.46 1.12
C ASP A 199 -43.23 -28.26 2.07
N LYS A 200 -44.10 -28.23 3.09
CA LYS A 200 -44.07 -27.18 4.12
C LYS A 200 -42.97 -27.43 5.17
N GLU A 201 -42.54 -28.67 5.35
CA GLU A 201 -41.53 -29.04 6.36
C GLU A 201 -40.09 -28.83 5.87
N ALA A 202 -39.81 -28.99 4.57
CA ALA A 202 -38.48 -28.77 3.98
C ALA A 202 -38.07 -27.28 3.91
N LYS A 203 -39.04 -26.36 3.96
CA LYS A 203 -38.79 -24.91 3.99
C LYS A 203 -38.35 -24.37 5.35
N SER A 204 -38.53 -25.13 6.43
CA SER A 204 -38.22 -24.66 7.79
C SER A 204 -36.72 -24.72 8.15
N ASN A 205 -35.93 -25.51 7.41
CA ASN A 205 -34.54 -25.82 7.77
C ASN A 205 -33.48 -25.33 6.76
N GLN A 206 -33.83 -24.43 5.83
CA GLN A 206 -32.81 -23.79 4.97
C GLN A 206 -32.40 -22.43 5.55
N PRO A 207 -31.09 -22.11 5.66
CA PRO A 207 -30.64 -20.79 6.06
C PRO A 207 -31.11 -19.76 5.00
N LYS A 208 -31.79 -18.72 5.48
CA LYS A 208 -32.34 -17.64 4.67
C LYS A 208 -31.17 -16.77 4.20
N TYR A 209 -30.78 -16.88 2.93
CA TYR A 209 -29.84 -15.93 2.32
C TYR A 209 -30.60 -14.66 1.93
N ASP A 210 -30.12 -13.51 2.41
CA ASP A 210 -30.59 -12.19 2.00
C ASP A 210 -29.86 -11.80 0.72
N TYR A 211 -30.60 -11.63 -0.37
CA TYR A 211 -30.08 -11.05 -1.60
C TYR A 211 -30.26 -9.53 -1.52
N ILE A 212 -29.16 -8.79 -1.46
CA ILE A 212 -29.15 -7.34 -1.70
C ILE A 212 -28.99 -7.16 -3.22
N LEU A 213 -30.09 -6.84 -3.90
CA LEU A 213 -30.07 -6.36 -5.29
C LEU A 213 -30.31 -4.85 -5.26
N ASP A 214 -29.43 -4.12 -5.96
CA ASP A 214 -29.52 -2.68 -6.18
C ASP A 214 -30.84 -2.28 -6.85
N GLU A 215 -31.33 -1.09 -6.49
CA GLU A 215 -32.57 -0.49 -6.97
C GLU A 215 -32.52 -0.19 -8.48
N GLU A 216 -33.27 -0.94 -9.28
CA GLU A 216 -33.69 -0.52 -10.63
C GLU A 216 -35.20 -0.25 -10.68
N ILE A 217 -35.53 0.89 -11.30
CA ILE A 217 -36.83 1.56 -11.38
C ILE A 217 -37.91 0.62 -11.93
N GLN A 218 -38.95 0.35 -11.15
CA GLN A 218 -40.17 -0.33 -11.63
C GLN A 218 -41.17 0.67 -12.22
N PHE A 219 -41.44 0.51 -13.51
CA PHE A 219 -42.46 1.23 -14.26
C PHE A 219 -43.87 0.83 -13.76
N VAL A 220 -44.63 1.79 -13.25
CA VAL A 220 -46.01 1.58 -12.80
C VAL A 220 -46.94 1.52 -14.03
N GLN A 221 -47.40 0.33 -14.40
CA GLN A 221 -48.60 0.20 -15.23
C GLN A 221 -49.84 0.10 -14.33
N GLN A 222 -50.58 1.21 -14.25
CA GLN A 222 -51.91 1.29 -13.67
C GLN A 222 -52.90 0.48 -14.51
N LEU A 223 -53.48 -0.56 -13.92
CA LEU A 223 -54.77 -1.12 -14.35
C LEU A 223 -55.72 -1.10 -13.15
N THR A 224 -56.73 -0.25 -13.27
CA THR A 224 -57.79 -0.01 -12.29
C THR A 224 -58.71 -1.23 -12.15
N ILE A 225 -58.58 -1.96 -11.04
CA ILE A 225 -59.61 -2.87 -10.53
C ILE A 225 -60.03 -2.37 -9.14
N PRO A 226 -61.31 -2.00 -8.92
CA PRO A 226 -61.78 -1.53 -7.62
C PRO A 226 -61.69 -2.65 -6.57
N GLY A 227 -60.98 -2.39 -5.47
CA GLY A 227 -60.87 -3.30 -4.31
C GLY A 227 -59.49 -3.93 -4.06
N VAL A 228 -58.55 -3.86 -5.02
CA VAL A 228 -57.17 -4.40 -4.84
C VAL A 228 -56.22 -3.39 -4.17
N ASN A 229 -56.55 -2.09 -4.23
CA ASN A 229 -55.73 -1.02 -3.63
C ASN A 229 -55.68 -1.05 -2.10
N GLU A 230 -56.74 -1.47 -1.40
CA GLU A 230 -56.72 -1.50 0.07
C GLU A 230 -55.80 -2.60 0.61
N LEU A 231 -55.76 -3.78 -0.01
CA LEU A 231 -54.88 -4.88 0.39
C LEU A 231 -53.42 -4.62 0.02
N LEU A 232 -53.15 -3.91 -1.09
CA LEU A 232 -51.80 -3.47 -1.45
C LEU A 232 -51.31 -2.36 -0.51
N GLN A 233 -52.16 -1.37 -0.19
CA GLN A 233 -51.82 -0.33 0.80
C GLN A 233 -51.62 -0.90 2.21
N TYR A 234 -52.38 -1.92 2.62
CA TYR A 234 -52.15 -2.62 3.89
C TYR A 234 -50.85 -3.43 3.87
N LYS A 235 -50.52 -4.09 2.77
CA LYS A 235 -49.24 -4.82 2.62
C LYS A 235 -48.02 -3.92 2.52
N GLU A 236 -48.16 -2.75 1.88
CA GLU A 236 -47.12 -1.73 1.83
C GLU A 236 -46.94 -1.07 3.21
N LYS A 237 -48.04 -0.68 3.88
CA LYS A 237 -47.99 -0.18 5.25
C LYS A 237 -47.45 -1.21 6.25
N SER A 238 -47.77 -2.50 6.08
CA SER A 238 -47.23 -3.55 6.95
C SER A 238 -45.73 -3.75 6.71
N LYS A 239 -45.25 -3.71 5.46
CA LYS A 239 -43.82 -3.78 5.14
C LYS A 239 -43.05 -2.54 5.63
N ILE A 240 -43.64 -1.36 5.52
CA ILE A 240 -43.08 -0.11 6.04
C ILE A 240 -43.01 -0.17 7.58
N ASN A 241 -44.08 -0.62 8.25
CA ASN A 241 -44.10 -0.79 9.70
C ASN A 241 -43.10 -1.84 10.19
N GLU A 242 -42.96 -2.98 9.49
CA GLU A 242 -41.95 -4.00 9.81
C GLU A 242 -40.52 -3.45 9.69
N HIS A 243 -40.24 -2.68 8.63
CA HIS A 243 -38.93 -2.05 8.41
C HIS A 243 -38.65 -0.94 9.44
N GLU A 244 -39.67 -0.18 9.86
CA GLU A 244 -39.56 0.81 10.94
C GLU A 244 -39.31 0.14 12.31
N ASP A 245 -39.97 -0.97 12.60
CA ASP A 245 -39.81 -1.71 13.85
C ASP A 245 -38.44 -2.40 13.93
N GLU A 246 -37.93 -2.94 12.82
CA GLU A 246 -36.55 -3.45 12.74
C GLU A 246 -35.52 -2.33 12.94
N ASN A 247 -35.71 -1.16 12.34
CA ASN A 247 -34.83 0.00 12.54
C ASN A 247 -34.86 0.48 14.00
N LYS A 248 -36.03 0.53 14.64
CA LYS A 248 -36.16 0.86 16.06
C LYS A 248 -35.45 -0.16 16.97
N ARG A 249 -35.54 -1.46 16.63
CA ARG A 249 -34.81 -2.53 17.36
C ARG A 249 -33.30 -2.41 17.20
N LYS A 250 -32.81 -2.19 15.97
CA LYS A 250 -31.39 -1.93 15.69
C LYS A 250 -30.90 -0.70 16.46
N HIS A 251 -31.63 0.40 16.43
CA HIS A 251 -31.29 1.62 17.15
C HIS A 251 -31.20 1.41 18.67
N ARG A 252 -32.15 0.67 19.27
CA ARG A 252 -32.10 0.34 20.70
C ARG A 252 -30.88 -0.50 21.07
N SER A 253 -30.54 -1.50 20.25
CA SER A 253 -29.33 -2.31 20.42
C SER A 253 -28.03 -1.49 20.31
N LEU A 254 -28.00 -0.52 19.39
CA LEU A 254 -26.87 0.41 19.26
C LEU A 254 -26.71 1.32 20.49
N GLN A 255 -27.81 1.83 21.03
CA GLN A 255 -27.79 2.63 22.26
C GLN A 255 -27.34 1.82 23.48
N GLU A 256 -27.74 0.55 23.59
CA GLU A 256 -27.25 -0.34 24.64
C GLU A 256 -25.74 -0.59 24.50
N SER A 257 -25.29 -0.85 23.27
CA SER A 257 -23.86 -1.00 22.95
C SER A 257 -23.05 0.24 23.30
N ARG A 258 -23.58 1.44 23.05
CA ARG A 258 -22.97 2.74 23.41
C ARG A 258 -22.66 2.84 24.91
N LYS A 259 -23.59 2.42 25.76
CA LYS A 259 -23.42 2.41 27.22
C LYS A 259 -22.36 1.43 27.69
N THR A 260 -22.06 0.40 26.89
CA THR A 260 -20.97 -0.53 27.19
C THR A 260 -19.60 0.02 26.86
N LEU A 261 -19.44 1.15 26.18
CA LEU A 261 -18.10 1.63 25.83
C LEU A 261 -17.34 2.18 27.07
N PRO A 262 -16.01 2.04 27.14
CA PRO A 262 -15.22 2.57 28.26
C PRO A 262 -15.43 4.06 28.51
N ILE A 263 -15.47 4.86 27.44
CA ILE A 263 -15.64 6.33 27.52
C ILE A 263 -16.96 6.75 28.19
N TYR A 264 -18.01 5.92 28.12
CA TYR A 264 -19.32 6.25 28.70
C TYR A 264 -19.24 6.44 30.23
N ARG A 265 -18.41 5.65 30.92
CA ARG A 265 -18.25 5.74 32.38
C ARG A 265 -17.61 7.05 32.83
N PHE A 266 -16.83 7.67 31.95
CA PHE A 266 -16.08 8.89 32.21
C PHE A 266 -16.68 10.10 31.51
N ARG A 267 -17.93 9.99 30.98
CA ARG A 267 -18.58 11.06 30.22
C ARG A 267 -18.63 12.36 31.02
N GLU A 268 -19.10 12.31 32.27
CA GLU A 268 -19.25 13.52 33.10
C GLU A 268 -17.90 14.18 33.38
N ASP A 269 -16.91 13.41 33.83
CA ASP A 269 -15.55 13.90 34.09
C ASP A 269 -14.90 14.50 32.83
N LEU A 270 -15.09 13.84 31.67
CA LEU A 270 -14.58 14.29 30.39
C LEU A 270 -15.23 15.61 29.96
N MET A 271 -16.56 15.73 30.06
CA MET A 271 -17.26 16.97 29.72
C MET A 271 -16.88 18.12 30.64
N ASN A 272 -16.67 17.86 31.93
CA ASN A 272 -16.17 18.87 32.87
C ASN A 272 -14.76 19.32 32.48
N ALA A 273 -13.85 18.39 32.19
CA ALA A 273 -12.50 18.73 31.73
C ALA A 273 -12.50 19.58 30.45
N ILE A 274 -13.40 19.29 29.49
CA ILE A 274 -13.55 20.06 28.25
C ILE A 274 -14.12 21.45 28.51
N ARG A 275 -15.02 21.63 29.48
CA ARG A 275 -15.52 22.95 29.87
C ARG A 275 -14.41 23.80 30.48
N ASP A 276 -13.64 23.21 31.40
CA ASP A 276 -12.62 23.90 32.19
C ASP A 276 -11.38 24.29 31.36
N HIS A 277 -11.06 23.51 30.33
CA HIS A 277 -9.84 23.71 29.55
C HIS A 277 -10.15 24.03 28.09
N GLN A 278 -9.37 24.92 27.49
CA GLN A 278 -9.49 25.22 26.07
C GLN A 278 -8.89 24.10 25.21
N VAL A 279 -7.69 23.65 25.59
CA VAL A 279 -6.97 22.54 24.95
C VAL A 279 -6.92 21.36 25.91
N LEU A 280 -7.28 20.17 25.44
CA LEU A 280 -7.26 18.94 26.23
C LEU A 280 -6.67 17.79 25.42
N ILE A 281 -5.70 17.09 26.01
CA ILE A 281 -5.13 15.86 25.44
C ILE A 281 -5.95 14.68 25.97
N ILE A 282 -6.60 13.93 25.10
CA ILE A 282 -7.39 12.76 25.44
C ILE A 282 -6.60 11.51 25.08
N GLU A 283 -6.15 10.80 26.10
CA GLU A 283 -5.45 9.53 25.92
C GLU A 283 -6.41 8.38 26.17
N GLY A 284 -6.50 7.46 25.20
CA GLY A 284 -7.23 6.23 25.41
C GLY A 284 -7.03 5.26 24.26
N GLU A 285 -7.14 3.98 24.54
CA GLU A 285 -6.85 2.96 23.54
C GLU A 285 -7.85 2.94 22.36
N THR A 286 -7.44 2.36 21.24
CA THR A 286 -8.34 2.12 20.10
C THR A 286 -9.49 1.20 20.50
N GLY A 287 -10.73 1.57 20.16
CA GLY A 287 -11.95 0.85 20.56
C GLY A 287 -12.58 1.32 21.88
N SER A 288 -11.99 2.30 22.59
CA SER A 288 -12.60 2.86 23.80
C SER A 288 -13.82 3.77 23.55
N GLY A 289 -14.08 4.11 22.29
CA GLY A 289 -15.20 4.96 21.86
C GLY A 289 -14.85 6.45 21.70
N LYS A 290 -13.56 6.85 21.73
CA LYS A 290 -13.14 8.26 21.59
C LYS A 290 -13.79 8.95 20.39
N THR A 291 -13.51 8.45 19.19
CA THR A 291 -13.92 9.08 17.93
C THR A 291 -15.44 9.08 17.70
N THR A 292 -16.11 7.98 18.08
CA THR A 292 -17.54 7.82 17.82
C THR A 292 -18.38 8.57 18.85
N GLN A 293 -17.96 8.60 20.11
CA GLN A 293 -18.78 9.13 21.21
C GLN A 293 -18.48 10.57 21.59
N LEU A 294 -17.23 11.01 21.47
CA LEU A 294 -16.83 12.36 21.88
C LEU A 294 -17.58 13.44 21.12
N THR A 295 -17.68 13.32 19.80
CA THR A 295 -18.44 14.24 18.94
C THR A 295 -19.93 14.29 19.31
N GLN A 296 -20.53 13.13 19.60
CA GLN A 296 -21.93 13.04 20.03
C GLN A 296 -22.14 13.70 21.39
N TYR A 297 -21.24 13.50 22.35
CA TYR A 297 -21.34 14.15 23.67
C TYR A 297 -21.22 15.67 23.56
N LEU A 298 -20.30 16.17 22.75
CA LEU A 298 -20.16 17.61 22.50
C LEU A 298 -21.42 18.21 21.87
N TYR A 299 -22.02 17.51 20.90
CA TYR A 299 -23.27 17.92 20.29
C TYR A 299 -24.43 17.92 21.29
N GLU A 300 -24.59 16.85 22.07
CA GLU A 300 -25.63 16.71 23.11
C GLU A 300 -25.54 17.76 24.22
N GLU A 301 -24.33 18.24 24.53
CA GLU A 301 -24.07 19.23 25.60
C GLU A 301 -24.10 20.68 25.08
N GLY A 302 -24.50 20.90 23.81
CA GLY A 302 -24.78 22.23 23.27
C GLY A 302 -23.56 23.01 22.78
N PHE A 303 -22.40 22.37 22.54
CA PHE A 303 -21.19 23.07 22.06
C PHE A 303 -21.34 23.67 20.64
N CYS A 304 -22.43 23.35 19.94
CA CYS A 304 -22.76 23.88 18.61
C CYS A 304 -23.63 25.14 18.66
N GLU A 305 -24.15 25.51 19.83
CA GLU A 305 -25.02 26.67 19.97
C GLU A 305 -24.19 27.97 20.02
N PRO A 306 -24.55 29.02 19.26
CA PRO A 306 -23.87 30.31 19.36
C PRO A 306 -24.23 31.00 20.69
N ASP A 307 -23.22 31.52 21.38
CA ASP A 307 -23.38 32.25 22.66
C ASP A 307 -24.43 33.35 22.52
N THR A 308 -25.41 33.35 23.44
CA THR A 308 -26.55 34.27 23.43
C THR A 308 -26.26 35.62 24.09
N GLU A 309 -25.03 35.89 24.51
CA GLU A 309 -24.75 37.00 25.44
C GLU A 309 -24.55 38.39 24.81
N ASN A 310 -24.56 38.58 23.48
CA ASN A 310 -24.44 39.93 22.88
C ASN A 310 -25.22 40.07 21.56
N VAL A 311 -26.54 40.06 21.61
CA VAL A 311 -27.36 40.71 20.58
C VAL A 311 -28.21 41.73 21.33
N GLU A 312 -27.66 42.94 21.48
CA GLU A 312 -28.49 44.12 21.71
C GLU A 312 -29.51 44.17 20.56
N GLU A 313 -30.75 44.42 20.91
CA GLU A 313 -31.91 44.46 20.03
C GLU A 313 -31.68 45.50 18.92
N GLU A 314 -31.13 45.08 17.77
CA GLU A 314 -31.18 45.88 16.56
C GLU A 314 -32.64 45.88 16.08
N GLU A 315 -33.33 46.98 16.37
CA GLU A 315 -34.68 47.32 15.92
C GLU A 315 -34.77 47.18 14.40
N GLU A 316 -35.70 46.36 13.92
CA GLU A 316 -35.98 46.14 12.51
C GLU A 316 -36.59 47.43 11.91
N GLU A 317 -35.83 48.17 11.09
CA GLU A 317 -36.40 49.16 10.17
C GLU A 317 -37.16 48.42 9.06
N GLU A 318 -38.50 48.55 9.06
CA GLU A 318 -39.40 48.00 8.05
C GLU A 318 -39.22 48.75 6.72
N GLU A 319 -38.66 48.10 5.70
CA GLU A 319 -38.78 48.56 4.30
C GLU A 319 -40.18 48.20 3.77
N GLU A 320 -40.97 49.23 3.46
CA GLU A 320 -42.28 49.14 2.81
C GLU A 320 -42.12 48.78 1.32
N ASP A 321 -42.39 47.52 0.96
CA ASP A 321 -42.57 47.10 -0.44
C ASP A 321 -44.02 47.30 -0.91
N TYR A 322 -44.16 47.92 -2.08
CA TYR A 322 -45.43 48.30 -2.72
C TYR A 322 -46.30 47.08 -3.08
N ASP A 323 -47.59 47.18 -2.74
CA ASP A 323 -48.66 46.22 -3.03
C ASP A 323 -48.87 45.98 -4.54
N ASP A 324 -48.79 44.72 -4.96
CA ASP A 324 -49.51 44.20 -6.12
C ASP A 324 -50.46 43.08 -5.66
N ASP A 325 -51.73 43.27 -6.01
CA ASP A 325 -52.92 42.45 -5.71
C ASP A 325 -52.69 40.94 -5.95
N ASP A 326 -52.84 40.13 -4.89
CA ASP A 326 -53.79 38.99 -4.91
C ASP A 326 -53.89 38.30 -3.53
N ASN A 327 -55.11 38.33 -3.00
CA ASN A 327 -55.49 37.90 -1.66
C ASN A 327 -55.54 36.36 -1.53
N ILE A 328 -54.50 35.75 -0.94
CA ILE A 328 -54.63 34.49 -0.18
C ILE A 328 -53.92 34.65 1.17
N LYS A 329 -54.69 34.99 2.22
CA LYS A 329 -54.21 34.96 3.61
C LYS A 329 -54.05 33.52 4.09
N LEU A 330 -52.85 32.97 3.95
CA LEU A 330 -52.40 31.85 4.78
C LEU A 330 -52.00 32.38 6.17
N PRO A 331 -52.20 31.62 7.27
CA PRO A 331 -51.82 32.08 8.60
C PRO A 331 -50.30 32.24 8.67
N ASN A 332 -49.86 33.49 8.80
CA ASN A 332 -48.46 33.90 8.95
C ASN A 332 -47.85 33.27 10.22
N GLY A 333 -47.22 32.12 10.06
CA GLY A 333 -46.15 31.69 10.95
C GLY A 333 -44.95 32.59 10.71
N LYS A 334 -44.63 33.47 11.66
CA LYS A 334 -43.37 34.21 11.69
C LYS A 334 -42.23 33.22 11.43
N LYS A 335 -41.55 33.33 10.28
CA LYS A 335 -40.31 32.58 10.01
C LYS A 335 -39.26 33.09 11.00
N LYS A 336 -39.08 32.38 12.11
CA LYS A 336 -37.90 32.53 12.98
C LYS A 336 -36.68 32.44 12.07
N LYS A 337 -35.84 33.47 11.99
CA LYS A 337 -34.48 33.34 11.43
C LYS A 337 -33.80 32.20 12.19
N GLU A 338 -33.59 31.07 11.53
CA GLU A 338 -32.91 29.91 12.12
C GLU A 338 -31.49 30.36 12.51
N LYS A 339 -31.18 30.34 13.81
CA LYS A 339 -29.81 30.60 14.28
C LYS A 339 -28.89 29.53 13.69
N LYS A 340 -27.91 29.96 12.89
CA LYS A 340 -26.92 29.07 12.29
C LYS A 340 -26.03 28.49 13.40
N MET A 341 -26.11 27.17 13.61
CA MET A 341 -25.27 26.44 14.55
C MET A 341 -23.82 26.36 14.05
N MET A 342 -22.87 26.32 14.98
CA MET A 342 -21.45 26.04 14.70
C MET A 342 -21.22 24.53 14.59
N MET A 343 -20.16 24.16 13.86
CA MET A 343 -19.80 22.77 13.62
C MET A 343 -18.77 22.22 14.63
N ILE A 344 -18.82 20.90 14.82
CA ILE A 344 -17.76 20.11 15.44
C ILE A 344 -16.98 19.43 14.31
N GLY A 345 -15.70 19.79 14.17
CA GLY A 345 -14.80 19.16 13.22
C GLY A 345 -14.02 18.03 13.89
N CYS A 346 -14.04 16.83 13.33
CA CYS A 346 -13.18 15.72 13.77
C CYS A 346 -12.29 15.26 12.62
N THR A 347 -10.98 15.44 12.78
CA THR A 347 -10.02 15.00 11.78
C THR A 347 -9.60 13.55 12.00
N GLN A 348 -9.31 12.88 10.89
CA GLN A 348 -8.82 11.51 10.84
C GLN A 348 -7.65 11.43 9.85
N PRO A 349 -6.55 10.72 10.18
CA PRO A 349 -5.45 10.55 9.24
C PRO A 349 -5.85 9.71 8.02
N ARG A 350 -6.86 8.82 8.16
CA ARG A 350 -7.25 7.87 7.11
C ARG A 350 -8.65 8.15 6.56
N ARG A 351 -8.74 8.16 5.22
CA ARG A 351 -10.00 8.34 4.47
C ARG A 351 -11.10 7.36 4.87
N VAL A 352 -10.76 6.05 4.94
CA VAL A 352 -11.73 5.00 5.25
C VAL A 352 -12.28 5.16 6.67
N ALA A 353 -11.44 5.58 7.61
CA ALA A 353 -11.85 5.85 8.99
C ALA A 353 -12.82 7.04 9.07
N ALA A 354 -12.53 8.15 8.38
CA ALA A 354 -13.43 9.30 8.32
C ALA A 354 -14.83 8.92 7.79
N MET A 355 -14.87 8.15 6.69
CA MET A 355 -16.13 7.69 6.09
C MET A 355 -16.90 6.73 6.98
N SER A 356 -16.22 5.69 7.50
CA SER A 356 -16.88 4.63 8.27
C SER A 356 -17.37 5.15 9.62
N VAL A 357 -16.61 6.02 10.28
CA VAL A 357 -17.00 6.66 11.53
C VAL A 357 -18.18 7.60 11.30
N ALA A 358 -18.16 8.42 10.24
CA ALA A 358 -19.28 9.30 9.91
C ALA A 358 -20.56 8.50 9.64
N ALA A 359 -20.48 7.43 8.84
CA ALA A 359 -21.61 6.55 8.57
C ALA A 359 -22.14 5.90 9.86
N ARG A 360 -21.23 5.40 10.72
CA ARG A 360 -21.59 4.80 12.00
C ARG A 360 -22.26 5.79 12.95
N VAL A 361 -21.75 7.01 13.04
CA VAL A 361 -22.29 8.05 13.92
C VAL A 361 -23.63 8.56 13.39
N ALA A 362 -23.80 8.64 12.07
CA ALA A 362 -25.10 8.92 11.46
C ALA A 362 -26.14 7.83 11.81
N GLU A 363 -25.76 6.55 11.76
CA GLU A 363 -26.62 5.44 12.21
C GLU A 363 -26.94 5.50 13.71
N GLU A 364 -25.94 5.79 14.56
CA GLU A 364 -26.12 5.90 16.02
C GLU A 364 -27.03 7.07 16.40
N MET A 365 -26.95 8.21 15.69
CA MET A 365 -27.80 9.37 15.87
C MET A 365 -29.15 9.26 15.14
N ASN A 366 -29.37 8.19 14.36
CA ASN A 366 -30.55 7.99 13.52
C ASN A 366 -30.80 9.13 12.51
N VAL A 367 -29.73 9.62 11.88
CA VAL A 367 -29.75 10.67 10.86
C VAL A 367 -29.21 10.16 9.54
N LYS A 368 -29.61 10.80 8.43
CA LYS A 368 -29.06 10.47 7.12
C LYS A 368 -27.66 11.07 6.99
N LEU A 369 -26.68 10.26 6.60
CA LEU A 369 -25.33 10.70 6.25
C LEU A 369 -25.38 11.82 5.19
N GLY A 370 -24.59 12.87 5.40
CA GLY A 370 -24.57 14.09 4.59
C GLY A 370 -25.54 15.19 5.03
N ARG A 371 -26.44 14.91 6.00
CA ARG A 371 -27.25 15.93 6.68
C ARG A 371 -26.53 16.41 7.93
N GLU A 372 -26.99 16.04 9.12
CA GLU A 372 -26.44 16.49 10.41
C GLU A 372 -25.03 15.95 10.67
N VAL A 373 -24.78 14.71 10.24
CA VAL A 373 -23.46 14.09 10.27
C VAL A 373 -22.98 13.94 8.82
N GLY A 374 -21.80 14.46 8.54
CA GLY A 374 -21.19 14.42 7.21
C GLY A 374 -19.71 14.07 7.27
N TYR A 375 -19.12 13.84 6.10
CA TYR A 375 -17.67 13.71 5.97
C TYR A 375 -17.11 14.47 4.77
N ALA A 376 -15.87 14.91 4.89
CA ALA A 376 -15.11 15.52 3.79
C ALA A 376 -13.72 14.88 3.65
N ILE A 377 -13.48 14.24 2.51
CA ILE A 377 -12.18 13.65 2.18
C ILE A 377 -11.71 14.15 0.81
N ARG A 378 -10.43 13.93 0.50
CA ARG A 378 -9.89 14.34 -0.80
C ARG A 378 -10.67 13.68 -1.93
N PHE A 379 -11.22 14.54 -2.77
CA PHE A 379 -12.06 14.24 -3.90
C PHE A 379 -13.44 13.65 -3.62
N GLU A 380 -13.97 13.81 -2.42
CA GLU A 380 -15.30 13.31 -2.06
C GLU A 380 -15.80 14.07 -0.82
N ASP A 381 -16.88 14.84 -0.98
CA ASP A 381 -17.50 15.61 0.10
C ASP A 381 -18.96 15.19 0.23
N CYS A 382 -19.31 14.66 1.39
CA CYS A 382 -20.66 14.29 1.79
C CYS A 382 -21.05 15.12 3.02
N SER A 383 -21.12 16.44 2.83
CA SER A 383 -21.62 17.40 3.80
C SER A 383 -22.63 18.35 3.15
N SER A 384 -23.42 19.03 3.98
CA SER A 384 -24.40 20.04 3.56
C SER A 384 -24.41 21.20 4.54
N GLU A 385 -25.17 22.26 4.24
CA GLU A 385 -25.35 23.40 5.17
C GLU A 385 -25.98 22.99 6.51
N ARG A 386 -26.61 21.80 6.57
CA ARG A 386 -27.18 21.22 7.80
C ARG A 386 -26.18 20.38 8.59
N THR A 387 -24.95 20.21 8.10
CA THR A 387 -23.94 19.41 8.80
C THR A 387 -23.46 20.14 10.04
N ILE A 388 -23.53 19.43 11.16
CA ILE A 388 -23.13 19.89 12.49
C ILE A 388 -21.87 19.13 12.93
N ILE A 389 -21.85 17.82 12.72
CA ILE A 389 -20.68 16.98 12.99
C ILE A 389 -20.03 16.62 11.65
N LYS A 390 -18.82 17.13 11.43
CA LYS A 390 -18.08 16.91 10.19
C LYS A 390 -16.81 16.11 10.46
N TYR A 391 -16.77 14.88 9.96
CA TYR A 391 -15.57 14.06 9.95
C TYR A 391 -14.75 14.36 8.70
N MET A 392 -13.46 14.61 8.83
CA MET A 392 -12.66 14.94 7.66
C MET A 392 -11.26 14.37 7.73
N THR A 393 -10.57 14.28 6.61
CA THR A 393 -9.13 14.00 6.67
C THR A 393 -8.36 15.25 7.10
N ASP A 394 -7.23 15.08 7.77
CA ASP A 394 -6.36 16.18 8.22
C ASP A 394 -6.02 17.15 7.06
N GLY A 395 -5.74 16.61 5.87
CA GLY A 395 -5.46 17.40 4.66
C GLY A 395 -6.66 18.20 4.13
N MET A 396 -7.90 17.81 4.44
CA MET A 396 -9.10 18.60 4.08
C MET A 396 -9.28 19.78 5.03
N LEU A 397 -9.05 19.59 6.34
CA LEU A 397 -9.06 20.72 7.28
C LEU A 397 -7.97 21.75 6.91
N LEU A 398 -6.75 21.27 6.61
CA LEU A 398 -5.67 22.12 6.12
C LEU A 398 -6.02 22.91 4.85
N ARG A 399 -6.91 22.38 4.02
CA ARG A 399 -7.39 23.05 2.81
C ARG A 399 -8.49 24.05 3.13
N GLU A 400 -9.34 23.77 4.12
CA GLU A 400 -10.35 24.73 4.60
C GLU A 400 -9.71 26.01 5.16
N PHE A 401 -8.50 25.93 5.73
CA PHE A 401 -7.72 27.12 6.08
C PHE A 401 -7.45 28.08 4.91
N LEU A 402 -7.46 27.61 3.65
CA LEU A 402 -7.30 28.48 2.49
C LEU A 402 -8.54 29.36 2.23
N SER A 403 -9.73 28.82 2.53
CA SER A 403 -11.00 29.55 2.41
C SER A 403 -11.36 30.32 3.67
N GLU A 404 -11.08 29.74 4.84
CA GLU A 404 -11.49 30.23 6.15
C GLU A 404 -10.32 30.11 7.14
N PRO A 405 -9.38 31.07 7.14
CA PRO A 405 -8.16 30.99 7.95
C PRO A 405 -8.40 30.97 9.47
N ASP A 406 -9.50 31.54 9.95
CA ASP A 406 -9.90 31.60 11.35
C ASP A 406 -10.81 30.44 11.79
N LEU A 407 -11.19 29.58 10.85
CA LEU A 407 -12.11 28.46 11.04
C LEU A 407 -13.41 28.84 11.77
N ALA A 408 -13.94 30.05 11.53
CA ALA A 408 -15.10 30.65 12.21
C ALA A 408 -16.30 29.69 12.37
N SER A 409 -16.52 28.84 11.37
CA SER A 409 -17.58 27.84 11.29
C SER A 409 -17.51 26.77 12.38
N TYR A 410 -16.35 26.54 13.00
CA TYR A 410 -16.14 25.51 14.02
C TYR A 410 -16.12 26.10 15.44
N SER A 411 -16.79 25.41 16.37
CA SER A 411 -16.74 25.67 17.82
C SER A 411 -15.82 24.70 18.56
N VAL A 412 -15.71 23.47 18.05
CA VAL A 412 -14.82 22.44 18.59
C VAL A 412 -14.08 21.74 17.45
N LEU A 413 -12.77 21.59 17.61
CA LEU A 413 -11.92 20.80 16.72
C LEU A 413 -11.32 19.63 17.49
N ILE A 414 -11.46 18.44 16.92
CA ILE A 414 -10.87 17.21 17.44
C ILE A 414 -9.82 16.74 16.43
N VAL A 415 -8.56 16.67 16.83
CA VAL A 415 -7.50 16.02 16.05
C VAL A 415 -7.32 14.62 16.61
N ASP A 416 -7.87 13.62 15.92
CA ASP A 416 -7.87 12.23 16.39
C ASP A 416 -6.74 11.40 15.78
N GLU A 417 -6.40 10.29 16.43
CA GLU A 417 -5.30 9.41 16.07
C GLU A 417 -3.96 10.18 15.91
N ALA A 418 -3.75 11.20 16.75
CA ALA A 418 -2.58 12.09 16.74
C ALA A 418 -1.22 11.36 16.79
N HIS A 419 -1.22 10.14 17.30
CA HIS A 419 -0.04 9.27 17.35
C HIS A 419 0.41 8.72 15.99
N GLU A 420 -0.41 8.77 14.93
CA GLU A 420 0.04 8.40 13.58
C GLU A 420 1.08 9.41 13.05
N ARG A 421 1.12 10.64 13.58
CA ARG A 421 2.10 11.70 13.26
C ARG A 421 2.30 11.87 11.74
N THR A 422 1.18 12.00 11.03
CA THR A 422 1.19 12.23 9.58
C THR A 422 1.68 13.64 9.25
N LEU A 423 2.13 13.83 8.01
CA LEU A 423 2.61 15.14 7.55
C LEU A 423 1.54 16.23 7.75
N HIS A 424 0.27 15.92 7.47
CA HIS A 424 -0.81 16.88 7.60
C HIS A 424 -1.17 17.17 9.05
N THR A 425 -1.15 16.16 9.92
CA THR A 425 -1.41 16.33 11.36
C THR A 425 -0.39 17.25 12.02
N ASP A 426 0.91 17.07 11.72
CA ASP A 426 1.99 17.86 12.31
C ASP A 426 1.92 19.34 11.92
N ILE A 427 1.56 19.61 10.66
CA ILE A 427 1.34 20.98 10.19
C ILE A 427 0.09 21.57 10.83
N LEU A 428 -0.97 20.77 10.94
CA LEU A 428 -2.22 21.19 11.57
C LEU A 428 -2.00 21.57 13.04
N PHE A 429 -1.15 20.88 13.79
CA PHE A 429 -0.85 21.23 15.18
C PHE A 429 -0.29 22.65 15.32
N GLY A 430 0.67 23.05 14.47
CA GLY A 430 1.21 24.41 14.49
C GLY A 430 0.14 25.46 14.17
N LEU A 431 -0.67 25.21 13.14
CA LEU A 431 -1.74 26.14 12.74
C LEU A 431 -2.84 26.27 13.81
N VAL A 432 -3.34 25.14 14.31
CA VAL A 432 -4.46 25.14 15.25
C VAL A 432 -4.04 25.63 16.63
N LYS A 433 -2.75 25.49 17.01
CA LYS A 433 -2.20 26.14 18.21
C LYS A 433 -2.29 27.66 18.13
N ASP A 434 -1.93 28.24 16.98
CA ASP A 434 -2.07 29.69 16.75
C ASP A 434 -3.54 30.13 16.71
N ILE A 435 -4.43 29.34 16.09
CA ILE A 435 -5.87 29.62 16.09
C ILE A 435 -6.48 29.50 17.48
N ALA A 436 -6.08 28.52 18.29
CA ALA A 436 -6.56 28.41 19.67
C ALA A 436 -6.20 29.67 20.48
N ARG A 437 -5.00 30.22 20.29
CA ARG A 437 -4.60 31.50 20.90
C ARG A 437 -5.42 32.68 20.37
N PHE A 438 -5.75 32.69 19.08
CA PHE A 438 -6.56 33.74 18.45
C PHE A 438 -8.06 33.66 18.81
N ARG A 439 -8.60 32.45 19.01
CA ARG A 439 -10.00 32.19 19.34
C ARG A 439 -10.13 31.48 20.70
N PRO A 440 -10.17 32.22 21.82
CA PRO A 440 -10.27 31.66 23.17
C PRO A 440 -11.49 30.75 23.40
N LYS A 441 -12.57 30.96 22.62
CA LYS A 441 -13.81 30.18 22.70
C LYS A 441 -13.72 28.84 21.96
N LEU A 442 -12.79 28.69 21.02
CA LEU A 442 -12.60 27.45 20.28
C LEU A 442 -12.03 26.39 21.22
N LYS A 443 -12.70 25.23 21.31
CA LYS A 443 -12.19 24.08 22.05
C LYS A 443 -11.37 23.18 21.14
N LEU A 444 -10.18 22.79 21.60
CA LEU A 444 -9.26 21.92 20.87
C LEU A 444 -9.01 20.63 21.64
N LEU A 445 -9.36 19.50 21.04
CA LEU A 445 -9.19 18.18 21.64
C LEU A 445 -8.20 17.37 20.82
N ILE A 446 -7.11 16.91 21.43
CA ILE A 446 -6.11 16.08 20.77
C ILE A 446 -6.26 14.65 21.29
N SER A 447 -6.72 13.74 20.45
CA SER A 447 -6.97 12.35 20.83
C SER A 447 -5.83 11.44 20.36
N SER A 448 -5.28 10.66 21.30
CA SER A 448 -4.16 9.74 21.06
C SER A 448 -4.40 8.38 21.72
N ALA A 449 -3.81 7.33 21.15
CA ALA A 449 -3.88 5.97 21.68
C ALA A 449 -2.56 5.50 22.34
N THR A 450 -1.53 6.35 22.37
CA THR A 450 -0.19 6.04 22.90
C THR A 450 0.07 6.73 24.23
N LEU A 451 1.00 6.15 25.00
CA LEU A 451 1.44 6.65 26.31
C LEU A 451 2.23 7.97 26.25
N ASP A 452 2.60 8.44 25.05
CA ASP A 452 3.39 9.66 24.83
C ASP A 452 2.51 10.93 24.78
N ALA A 453 1.48 10.98 25.63
CA ALA A 453 0.61 12.14 25.77
C ALA A 453 1.37 13.37 26.32
N GLU A 454 2.50 13.15 27.00
CA GLU A 454 3.34 14.20 27.56
C GLU A 454 3.95 15.10 26.49
N LYS A 455 4.43 14.54 25.37
CA LYS A 455 4.98 15.34 24.29
C LYS A 455 3.93 16.26 23.66
N PHE A 456 2.68 15.79 23.53
CA PHE A 456 1.57 16.61 23.06
C PHE A 456 1.21 17.70 24.09
N SER A 457 1.16 17.35 25.37
CA SER A 457 0.91 18.30 26.47
C SER A 457 1.92 19.46 26.44
N GLN A 458 3.22 19.15 26.41
CA GLN A 458 4.29 20.16 26.34
C GLN A 458 4.19 21.03 25.09
N PHE A 459 3.88 20.44 23.93
CA PHE A 459 3.72 21.19 22.69
C PHE A 459 2.53 22.16 22.75
N PHE A 460 1.43 21.78 23.39
CA PHE A 460 0.23 22.60 23.58
C PHE A 460 0.24 23.36 24.92
N ASP A 461 1.36 23.97 25.27
CA ASP A 461 1.51 24.85 26.45
C ASP A 461 1.09 24.17 27.78
N ASP A 462 1.59 22.94 28.00
CA ASP A 462 1.30 22.07 29.15
C ASP A 462 -0.20 21.74 29.34
N ALA A 463 -0.91 21.53 28.22
CA ALA A 463 -2.31 21.16 28.22
C ALA A 463 -2.57 19.88 29.06
N PRO A 464 -3.65 19.83 29.85
CA PRO A 464 -3.95 18.68 30.70
C PRO A 464 -4.22 17.41 29.89
N ILE A 465 -3.87 16.28 30.49
CA ILE A 465 -4.05 14.95 29.91
C ILE A 465 -5.19 14.23 30.63
N PHE A 466 -6.24 13.90 29.89
CA PHE A 466 -7.35 13.08 30.36
C PHE A 466 -7.16 11.62 29.89
N ARG A 467 -6.95 10.70 30.83
CA ARG A 467 -6.67 9.29 30.53
C ARG A 467 -7.93 8.43 30.69
N ILE A 468 -8.36 7.79 29.62
CA ILE A 468 -9.46 6.82 29.59
C ILE A 468 -8.86 5.41 29.66
N PRO A 469 -9.01 4.69 30.78
CA PRO A 469 -8.50 3.32 30.89
C PRO A 469 -9.21 2.40 29.89
N GLY A 470 -8.40 1.63 29.16
CA GLY A 470 -8.89 0.62 28.22
C GLY A 470 -9.55 -0.57 28.92
N ARG A 471 -10.39 -1.30 28.18
CA ARG A 471 -10.90 -2.63 28.57
C ARG A 471 -10.11 -3.74 27.90
N ARG A 472 -8.78 -3.69 27.97
CA ARG A 472 -7.98 -4.78 27.46
C ARG A 472 -7.97 -5.93 28.45
N PHE A 473 -8.26 -7.10 27.93
CA PHE A 473 -7.88 -8.32 28.60
C PHE A 473 -6.35 -8.47 28.51
N PRO A 474 -5.72 -9.13 29.51
CA PRO A 474 -4.29 -9.35 29.49
C PRO A 474 -3.87 -10.12 28.23
N VAL A 475 -2.72 -9.73 27.67
CA VAL A 475 -2.10 -10.39 26.51
C VAL A 475 -0.75 -10.95 26.94
N ASP A 476 -0.59 -12.26 26.83
CA ASP A 476 0.69 -12.91 27.12
C ASP A 476 1.64 -12.70 25.93
N ILE A 477 2.84 -12.15 26.20
CA ILE A 477 3.84 -11.86 25.18
C ILE A 477 4.91 -12.95 25.18
N TYR A 478 5.09 -13.59 24.03
CA TYR A 478 6.13 -14.58 23.78
C TYR A 478 7.18 -14.01 22.82
N TYR A 479 8.45 -14.31 23.07
CA TYR A 479 9.58 -13.92 22.24
C TYR A 479 10.31 -15.17 21.73
N THR A 480 10.92 -15.06 20.55
CA THR A 480 11.84 -16.10 20.08
C THR A 480 13.13 -16.08 20.91
N LYS A 481 13.78 -17.25 21.02
CA LYS A 481 15.05 -17.37 21.75
C LYS A 481 16.23 -16.77 20.98
N ALA A 482 16.15 -16.84 19.65
CA ALA A 482 17.15 -16.34 18.72
C ALA A 482 16.45 -15.55 17.60
N PRO A 483 17.13 -14.61 16.93
CA PRO A 483 16.58 -13.91 15.77
C PRO A 483 16.32 -14.89 14.62
N GLU A 484 15.14 -14.79 14.01
CA GLU A 484 14.73 -15.64 12.89
C GLU A 484 15.18 -15.02 11.56
N ALA A 485 15.95 -15.77 10.75
CA ALA A 485 16.45 -15.28 9.46
C ALA A 485 15.34 -15.20 8.39
N ASP A 486 14.41 -16.16 8.40
CA ASP A 486 13.22 -16.17 7.54
C ASP A 486 11.97 -16.07 8.41
N TYR A 487 11.54 -14.83 8.67
CA TYR A 487 10.36 -14.58 9.48
C TYR A 487 9.06 -15.01 8.81
N ILE A 488 9.03 -15.18 7.48
CA ILE A 488 7.80 -15.60 6.77
C ILE A 488 7.56 -17.07 7.08
N ASP A 489 8.58 -17.92 6.95
CA ASP A 489 8.46 -19.33 7.32
C ASP A 489 8.15 -19.50 8.81
N ALA A 490 8.85 -18.77 9.68
CA ALA A 490 8.60 -18.78 11.11
C ALA A 490 7.16 -18.36 11.47
N ALA A 491 6.61 -17.35 10.79
CA ALA A 491 5.22 -16.95 10.94
C ALA A 491 4.26 -18.07 10.53
N VAL A 492 4.47 -18.69 9.36
CA VAL A 492 3.65 -19.81 8.85
C VAL A 492 3.69 -21.01 9.81
N VAL A 493 4.86 -21.37 10.33
CA VAL A 493 5.01 -22.44 11.34
C VAL A 493 4.23 -22.09 12.60
N THR A 494 4.37 -20.86 13.08
CA THR A 494 3.70 -20.37 14.30
C THR A 494 2.17 -20.38 14.13
N VAL A 495 1.63 -19.99 12.98
CA VAL A 495 0.19 -20.09 12.66
C VAL A 495 -0.30 -21.53 12.80
N LEU A 496 0.41 -22.48 12.18
CA LEU A 496 0.00 -23.89 12.21
C LEU A 496 0.11 -24.48 13.61
N GLN A 497 1.16 -24.13 14.37
CA GLN A 497 1.31 -24.55 15.76
C GLN A 497 0.15 -24.01 16.62
N ILE A 498 -0.21 -22.74 16.45
CA ILE A 498 -1.34 -22.13 17.15
C ILE A 498 -2.65 -22.83 16.77
N HIS A 499 -2.87 -23.13 15.48
CA HIS A 499 -4.06 -23.81 14.98
C HIS A 499 -4.26 -25.20 15.60
N VAL A 500 -3.17 -25.95 15.78
CA VAL A 500 -3.22 -27.32 16.32
C VAL A 500 -3.27 -27.34 17.85
N THR A 501 -2.51 -26.48 18.52
CA THR A 501 -2.28 -26.59 19.98
C THR A 501 -3.15 -25.68 20.83
N GLN A 502 -3.60 -24.54 20.30
CA GLN A 502 -4.30 -23.52 21.09
C GLN A 502 -5.83 -23.62 20.94
N PRO A 503 -6.61 -23.20 21.95
CA PRO A 503 -8.07 -23.08 21.88
C PRO A 503 -8.56 -22.19 20.73
N LEU A 504 -9.85 -22.31 20.36
CA LEU A 504 -10.47 -21.49 19.31
C LEU A 504 -10.26 -19.99 19.54
N GLY A 505 -10.12 -19.26 18.44
CA GLY A 505 -9.77 -17.85 18.40
C GLY A 505 -9.00 -17.55 17.12
N ASP A 506 -9.29 -16.42 16.49
CA ASP A 506 -8.70 -16.07 15.20
C ASP A 506 -7.28 -15.53 15.36
N VAL A 507 -6.50 -15.69 14.30
CA VAL A 507 -5.08 -15.33 14.25
C VAL A 507 -4.90 -14.13 13.33
N LEU A 508 -4.20 -13.11 13.82
CA LEU A 508 -3.75 -11.97 13.03
C LEU A 508 -2.22 -12.04 12.87
N VAL A 509 -1.76 -12.03 11.62
CA VAL A 509 -0.34 -12.06 11.28
C VAL A 509 0.03 -10.75 10.61
N PHE A 510 1.06 -10.07 11.12
CA PHE A 510 1.61 -8.88 10.49
C PHE A 510 2.69 -9.25 9.49
N LEU A 511 2.59 -8.77 8.25
CA LEU A 511 3.58 -8.94 7.17
C LEU A 511 3.81 -7.60 6.47
N THR A 512 4.90 -7.46 5.73
CA THR A 512 5.33 -6.13 5.28
C THR A 512 4.64 -5.66 4.01
N GLY A 513 4.15 -6.56 3.16
CA GLY A 513 3.47 -6.19 1.91
C GLY A 513 2.84 -7.36 1.15
N GLN A 514 2.26 -7.04 -0.01
CA GLN A 514 1.50 -7.98 -0.84
C GLN A 514 2.27 -9.26 -1.18
N GLU A 515 3.51 -9.14 -1.66
CA GLU A 515 4.31 -10.30 -2.08
C GLU A 515 4.49 -11.32 -0.94
N GLU A 516 4.87 -10.84 0.25
CA GLU A 516 5.03 -11.70 1.44
C GLU A 516 3.71 -12.32 1.89
N ILE A 517 2.63 -11.55 1.86
CA ILE A 517 1.29 -12.02 2.21
C ILE A 517 0.85 -13.14 1.28
N GLU A 518 1.06 -12.99 -0.02
CA GLU A 518 0.71 -14.00 -1.00
C GLU A 518 1.59 -15.26 -0.85
N THR A 519 2.90 -15.10 -0.62
CA THR A 519 3.80 -16.23 -0.36
C THR A 519 3.39 -16.98 0.91
N ALA A 520 3.09 -16.28 2.00
CA ALA A 520 2.62 -16.88 3.24
C ALA A 520 1.26 -17.60 3.05
N ASN A 521 0.35 -17.01 2.27
CA ASN A 521 -0.94 -17.62 1.93
C ASN A 521 -0.75 -18.94 1.16
N GLU A 522 0.09 -18.95 0.13
CA GLU A 522 0.41 -20.15 -0.64
C GLU A 522 1.04 -21.25 0.23
N MET A 523 2.00 -20.88 1.08
CA MET A 523 2.65 -21.81 2.01
C MET A 523 1.66 -22.40 3.03
N LEU A 524 0.76 -21.58 3.59
CA LEU A 524 -0.27 -22.04 4.51
C LEU A 524 -1.27 -22.97 3.83
N LEU A 525 -1.72 -22.65 2.62
CA LEU A 525 -2.62 -23.50 1.84
C LEU A 525 -1.97 -24.85 1.52
N GLU A 526 -0.71 -24.87 1.09
CA GLU A 526 0.01 -26.10 0.79
C GLU A 526 0.19 -26.98 2.03
N ARG A 527 0.60 -26.39 3.17
CA ARG A 527 0.80 -27.14 4.43
C ARG A 527 -0.52 -27.63 5.02
N THR A 528 -1.58 -26.84 4.95
CA THR A 528 -2.92 -27.22 5.41
C THR A 528 -3.46 -28.39 4.60
N ARG A 529 -3.28 -28.38 3.26
CA ARG A 529 -3.65 -29.51 2.39
C ARG A 529 -2.89 -30.80 2.73
N LYS A 530 -1.61 -30.71 3.09
CA LYS A 530 -0.80 -31.87 3.50
C LYS A 530 -1.25 -32.48 4.83
N LEU A 531 -1.73 -31.65 5.75
CA LEU A 531 -2.25 -32.09 7.05
C LEU A 531 -3.65 -32.72 6.92
N GLY A 532 -4.42 -32.31 5.90
CA GLY A 532 -5.69 -32.93 5.54
C GLY A 532 -6.70 -32.93 6.68
N THR A 533 -7.34 -34.07 6.93
CA THR A 533 -8.36 -34.25 7.97
C THR A 533 -7.83 -34.26 9.41
N LYS A 534 -6.49 -34.19 9.61
CA LYS A 534 -5.88 -34.18 10.95
C LYS A 534 -6.05 -32.85 11.68
N ILE A 535 -6.41 -31.78 10.96
CA ILE A 535 -6.59 -30.45 11.51
C ILE A 535 -8.00 -29.93 11.21
N LYS A 536 -8.48 -29.02 12.05
CA LYS A 536 -9.74 -28.31 11.80
C LYS A 536 -9.60 -27.40 10.58
N GLU A 537 -10.72 -26.96 10.03
CA GLU A 537 -10.73 -26.04 8.90
C GLU A 537 -10.04 -24.72 9.26
N LEU A 538 -9.17 -24.25 8.35
CA LEU A 538 -8.40 -23.02 8.48
C LEU A 538 -8.73 -22.10 7.29
N ILE A 539 -9.36 -20.98 7.57
CA ILE A 539 -9.72 -19.97 6.56
C ILE A 539 -8.62 -18.92 6.53
N ILE A 540 -7.95 -18.77 5.38
CA ILE A 540 -6.84 -17.84 5.23
C ILE A 540 -7.30 -16.66 4.38
N LEU A 541 -7.21 -15.44 4.93
CA LEU A 541 -7.65 -14.21 4.29
C LEU A 541 -6.53 -13.17 4.26
N PRO A 542 -6.08 -12.73 3.07
CA PRO A 542 -5.12 -11.65 2.95
C PRO A 542 -5.79 -10.28 3.09
N ILE A 543 -5.07 -9.30 3.62
CA ILE A 543 -5.46 -7.88 3.56
C ILE A 543 -4.25 -6.96 3.35
N TYR A 544 -4.31 -6.19 2.27
CA TYR A 544 -3.36 -5.14 1.91
C TYR A 544 -4.07 -4.06 1.07
N SER A 545 -3.44 -2.90 0.86
CA SER A 545 -4.08 -1.69 0.35
C SER A 545 -4.64 -1.79 -1.08
N THR A 546 -4.00 -2.57 -1.95
CA THR A 546 -4.40 -2.78 -3.36
C THR A 546 -5.45 -3.88 -3.55
N LEU A 547 -5.85 -4.57 -2.47
CA LEU A 547 -6.82 -5.67 -2.54
C LEU A 547 -8.23 -5.14 -2.90
N PRO A 548 -8.98 -5.80 -3.81
CA PRO A 548 -10.36 -5.46 -4.09
C PRO A 548 -11.26 -5.44 -2.84
N SER A 549 -12.27 -4.56 -2.82
CA SER A 549 -13.04 -4.26 -1.61
C SER A 549 -13.98 -5.37 -1.18
N ASP A 550 -14.53 -6.11 -2.14
CA ASP A 550 -15.26 -7.35 -1.93
C ASP A 550 -14.42 -8.36 -1.14
N MET A 551 -13.14 -8.51 -1.49
CA MET A 551 -12.22 -9.38 -0.75
C MET A 551 -11.84 -8.83 0.62
N GLN A 552 -11.74 -7.50 0.77
CA GLN A 552 -11.48 -6.88 2.07
C GLN A 552 -12.64 -7.10 3.05
N ILE A 553 -13.89 -7.06 2.58
CA ILE A 553 -15.07 -7.22 3.46
C ILE A 553 -15.12 -8.61 4.09
N ARG A 554 -14.65 -9.64 3.37
CA ARG A 554 -14.63 -11.02 3.86
C ARG A 554 -13.86 -11.20 5.18
N ILE A 555 -12.94 -10.31 5.53
CA ILE A 555 -12.20 -10.39 6.80
C ILE A 555 -13.11 -10.17 8.02
N PHE A 556 -14.23 -9.44 7.84
CA PHE A 556 -15.18 -9.12 8.91
C PHE A 556 -16.21 -10.22 9.11
N GLU A 557 -16.33 -11.14 8.15
CA GLU A 557 -17.23 -12.29 8.28
C GLU A 557 -16.74 -13.21 9.43
N PRO A 558 -17.65 -13.70 10.28
CA PRO A 558 -17.29 -14.62 11.35
C PRO A 558 -16.87 -15.97 10.78
N ALA A 559 -15.92 -16.63 11.44
CA ALA A 559 -15.52 -17.98 11.07
C ALA A 559 -16.68 -18.98 11.30
N PRO A 560 -16.89 -19.96 10.40
CA PRO A 560 -17.84 -21.05 10.62
C PRO A 560 -17.57 -21.79 11.93
N PRO A 561 -18.61 -22.39 12.56
CA PRO A 561 -18.44 -23.11 13.82
C PRO A 561 -17.38 -24.21 13.73
N GLY A 562 -16.35 -24.12 14.58
CA GLY A 562 -15.26 -25.09 14.62
C GLY A 562 -14.10 -24.83 13.65
N ALA A 563 -14.24 -23.85 12.75
CA ALA A 563 -13.14 -23.35 11.91
C ALA A 563 -12.38 -22.22 12.62
N ARG A 564 -11.16 -21.95 12.17
CA ARG A 564 -10.36 -20.79 12.58
C ARG A 564 -10.06 -19.91 11.39
N LYS A 565 -10.16 -18.59 11.57
CA LYS A 565 -9.74 -17.62 10.57
C LYS A 565 -8.33 -17.11 10.87
N VAL A 566 -7.49 -17.05 9.84
CA VAL A 566 -6.14 -16.47 9.85
C VAL A 566 -6.14 -15.30 8.90
N ILE A 567 -5.75 -14.13 9.40
CA ILE A 567 -5.72 -12.90 8.64
C ILE A 567 -4.26 -12.49 8.46
N LEU A 568 -3.83 -12.43 7.20
CA LEU A 568 -2.49 -12.01 6.82
C LEU A 568 -2.54 -10.53 6.43
N ALA A 569 -2.07 -9.65 7.30
CA ALA A 569 -2.28 -8.22 7.21
C ALA A 569 -0.99 -7.41 7.16
N THR A 570 -1.02 -6.27 6.48
CA THR A 570 -0.02 -5.21 6.68
C THR A 570 -0.33 -4.38 7.94
N ASN A 571 0.39 -3.28 8.14
CA ASN A 571 0.11 -2.26 9.17
C ASN A 571 -1.29 -1.62 9.08
N ILE A 572 -2.11 -1.96 8.07
CA ILE A 572 -3.52 -1.57 8.01
C ILE A 572 -4.30 -2.07 9.25
N ALA A 573 -3.97 -3.26 9.76
CA ALA A 573 -4.61 -3.83 10.94
C ALA A 573 -4.09 -3.24 12.28
N GLU A 574 -3.05 -2.42 12.26
CA GLU A 574 -2.36 -1.92 13.46
C GLU A 574 -3.15 -0.87 14.24
N THR A 575 -3.81 0.07 13.54
CA THR A 575 -4.61 1.17 14.13
C THR A 575 -6.06 1.13 13.64
N SER A 576 -6.28 1.22 12.34
CA SER A 576 -7.59 1.64 11.78
C SER A 576 -8.64 0.55 11.54
N LEU A 577 -8.31 -0.73 11.69
CA LEU A 577 -9.30 -1.81 11.55
C LEU A 577 -9.49 -2.58 12.84
N THR A 578 -10.74 -2.66 13.29
CA THR A 578 -11.17 -3.55 14.38
C THR A 578 -11.73 -4.82 13.76
N ILE A 579 -10.98 -5.91 13.89
CA ILE A 579 -11.44 -7.23 13.49
C ILE A 579 -11.82 -7.97 14.76
N ASP A 580 -13.06 -8.40 14.82
CA ASP A 580 -13.58 -9.15 15.97
C ASP A 580 -13.08 -10.59 15.94
N GLY A 581 -12.92 -11.20 17.12
CA GLY A 581 -12.53 -12.59 17.27
C GLY A 581 -11.02 -12.87 17.27
N ILE A 582 -10.16 -11.85 17.13
CA ILE A 582 -8.70 -12.02 17.22
C ILE A 582 -8.28 -12.31 18.67
N HIS A 583 -7.67 -13.49 18.88
CA HIS A 583 -7.09 -13.91 20.17
C HIS A 583 -5.58 -14.10 20.09
N TYR A 584 -5.06 -14.35 18.89
CA TYR A 584 -3.65 -14.62 18.66
C TYR A 584 -3.08 -13.61 17.68
N VAL A 585 -1.97 -12.99 18.04
CA VAL A 585 -1.21 -12.09 17.16
C VAL A 585 0.17 -12.68 16.92
N ILE A 586 0.63 -12.64 15.68
CA ILE A 586 2.00 -12.98 15.28
C ILE A 586 2.64 -11.72 14.69
N ASP A 587 3.73 -11.27 15.31
CA ASP A 587 4.41 -10.03 14.95
C ASP A 587 5.89 -10.29 14.62
N PRO A 588 6.27 -10.24 13.33
CA PRO A 588 7.66 -10.30 12.88
C PRO A 588 8.50 -9.07 13.25
N GLY A 589 7.88 -7.95 13.63
CA GLY A 589 8.62 -6.74 14.00
C GLY A 589 9.02 -5.83 12.84
N PHE A 590 8.45 -6.02 11.65
CA PHE A 590 8.75 -5.21 10.46
C PHE A 590 7.54 -4.49 9.89
N CYS A 591 7.77 -3.40 9.16
CA CYS A 591 6.81 -2.72 8.31
C CYS A 591 7.48 -2.16 7.05
N LYS A 592 6.71 -1.85 6.00
CA LYS A 592 7.20 -1.04 4.87
C LYS A 592 6.92 0.42 5.16
N GLN A 593 7.94 1.25 5.03
CA GLN A 593 7.85 2.67 5.28
C GLN A 593 8.36 3.47 4.08
N LYS A 594 7.68 4.59 3.80
CA LYS A 594 8.14 5.53 2.80
C LYS A 594 9.30 6.34 3.38
N THR A 595 10.41 6.33 2.66
CA THR A 595 11.61 7.11 2.96
C THR A 595 11.93 7.98 1.77
N TYR A 596 12.00 9.29 1.99
CA TYR A 596 12.43 10.26 0.99
C TYR A 596 13.90 10.59 1.17
N ASN A 597 14.69 10.36 0.13
CA ASN A 597 16.08 10.82 0.10
C ASN A 597 16.14 12.16 -0.64
N ALA A 598 16.26 13.25 0.12
CA ALA A 598 16.39 14.61 -0.39
C ALA A 598 17.50 14.77 -1.44
N ARG A 599 18.66 14.13 -1.25
CA ARG A 599 19.81 14.30 -2.17
C ARG A 599 19.55 13.77 -3.56
N ASN A 600 18.83 12.67 -3.65
CA ASN A 600 18.52 12.00 -4.92
C ASN A 600 17.11 12.39 -5.43
N GLY A 601 16.31 13.06 -4.60
CA GLY A 601 14.91 13.38 -4.91
C GLY A 601 14.03 12.14 -5.05
N MET A 602 14.41 11.03 -4.41
CA MET A 602 13.77 9.73 -4.60
C MET A 602 12.94 9.31 -3.39
N GLU A 603 11.77 8.76 -3.67
CA GLU A 603 10.98 8.03 -2.69
C GLU A 603 11.29 6.53 -2.81
N ALA A 604 11.52 5.90 -1.67
CA ALA A 604 11.72 4.46 -1.57
C ALA A 604 10.76 3.88 -0.54
N LEU A 605 10.19 2.72 -0.84
CA LEU A 605 9.48 1.90 0.13
C LEU A 605 10.47 0.88 0.68
N THR A 606 11.04 1.17 1.84
CA THR A 606 12.02 0.32 2.50
C THR A 606 11.36 -0.48 3.61
N ILE A 607 11.82 -1.72 3.82
CA ILE A 607 11.41 -2.51 4.97
C ILE A 607 12.23 -2.04 6.16
N THR A 608 11.56 -1.62 7.22
CA THR A 608 12.16 -1.10 8.45
C THR A 608 11.62 -1.86 9.66
N PRO A 609 12.42 -2.03 10.73
CA PRO A 609 11.91 -2.46 12.02
C PRO A 609 10.81 -1.51 12.53
N ILE A 610 9.87 -2.03 13.30
CA ILE A 610 8.81 -1.23 13.93
C ILE A 610 9.30 -0.58 15.22
N SER A 611 8.59 0.44 15.70
CA SER A 611 8.81 0.98 17.04
C SER A 611 8.20 0.10 18.13
N LYS A 612 8.64 0.29 19.38
CA LYS A 612 8.00 -0.33 20.56
C LYS A 612 6.54 0.08 20.68
N ALA A 613 6.20 1.32 20.38
CA ALA A 613 4.82 1.80 20.33
C ALA A 613 3.97 0.96 19.35
N SER A 614 4.44 0.78 18.10
CA SER A 614 3.79 -0.07 17.11
C SER A 614 3.68 -1.52 17.56
N ALA A 615 4.75 -2.10 18.11
CA ALA A 615 4.76 -3.46 18.63
C ALA A 615 3.72 -3.68 19.76
N ASN A 616 3.51 -2.67 20.59
CA ASN A 616 2.51 -2.70 21.67
C ASN A 616 1.08 -2.54 21.13
N GLN A 617 0.88 -1.73 20.09
CA GLN A 617 -0.42 -1.63 19.42
C GLN A 617 -0.81 -2.92 18.71
N ARG A 618 0.15 -3.57 18.02
CA ARG A 618 -0.04 -4.89 17.39
C ARG A 618 -0.41 -5.94 18.41
N ALA A 619 0.33 -6.05 19.51
CA ALA A 619 0.02 -6.96 20.62
C ALA A 619 -1.38 -6.68 21.22
N GLY A 620 -1.75 -5.41 21.36
CA GLY A 620 -3.05 -4.98 21.86
C GLY A 620 -4.24 -5.47 21.04
N ARG A 621 -4.06 -5.87 19.78
CA ARG A 621 -5.14 -6.43 18.93
C ARG A 621 -5.67 -7.77 19.46
N ALA A 622 -4.84 -8.56 20.14
CA ALA A 622 -5.24 -9.83 20.75
C ALA A 622 -6.09 -9.67 22.01
N GLY A 623 -5.98 -8.53 22.71
CA GLY A 623 -6.60 -8.31 24.02
C GLY A 623 -7.97 -7.63 24.00
N ARG A 624 -8.62 -7.51 22.84
CA ARG A 624 -9.83 -6.69 22.68
C ARG A 624 -11.11 -7.37 23.15
N VAL A 625 -11.26 -8.66 22.86
CA VAL A 625 -12.50 -9.42 23.13
C VAL A 625 -12.35 -10.35 24.32
N ALA A 626 -11.17 -10.93 24.48
CA ALA A 626 -10.84 -11.88 25.54
C ALA A 626 -9.32 -11.89 25.79
N PRO A 627 -8.83 -12.57 26.85
CA PRO A 627 -7.40 -12.76 27.05
C PRO A 627 -6.76 -13.39 25.82
N GLY A 628 -5.65 -12.80 25.38
CA GLY A 628 -5.00 -13.13 24.11
C GLY A 628 -3.53 -13.48 24.27
N LYS A 629 -2.90 -13.89 23.18
CA LYS A 629 -1.46 -14.15 23.12
C LYS A 629 -0.82 -13.45 21.94
N CYS A 630 0.34 -12.86 22.15
CA CYS A 630 1.15 -12.24 21.11
C CYS A 630 2.49 -12.97 20.99
N PHE A 631 2.79 -13.47 19.79
CA PHE A 631 4.03 -14.14 19.46
C PHE A 631 4.91 -13.20 18.64
N ARG A 632 5.95 -12.67 19.26
CA ARG A 632 6.96 -11.83 18.62
C ARG A 632 8.07 -12.70 18.06
N LEU A 633 8.33 -12.61 16.76
CA LEU A 633 9.36 -13.43 16.08
C LEU A 633 10.79 -12.85 16.23
N TYR A 634 11.00 -12.06 17.27
CA TYR A 634 12.25 -11.44 17.65
C TYR A 634 12.47 -11.62 19.15
N THR A 635 13.72 -11.45 19.58
CA THR A 635 14.10 -11.67 20.97
C THR A 635 13.61 -10.54 21.88
N SER A 636 13.46 -10.83 23.17
CA SER A 636 13.18 -9.79 24.17
C SER A 636 14.31 -8.75 24.24
N TRP A 637 15.54 -9.13 23.91
CA TRP A 637 16.68 -8.21 23.88
C TRP A 637 16.53 -7.20 22.73
N ALA A 638 16.18 -7.68 21.52
CA ALA A 638 15.90 -6.84 20.36
C ALA A 638 14.76 -5.86 20.64
N TYR A 639 13.68 -6.32 21.26
CA TYR A 639 12.58 -5.45 21.66
C TYR A 639 13.02 -4.28 22.55
N GLN A 640 13.91 -4.53 23.51
CA GLN A 640 14.33 -3.52 24.49
C GLN A 640 15.42 -2.57 23.97
N HIS A 641 16.36 -3.08 23.15
CA HIS A 641 17.59 -2.38 22.79
C HIS A 641 17.73 -2.03 21.29
N GLU A 642 17.05 -2.75 20.38
CA GLU A 642 17.14 -2.49 18.94
C GLU A 642 15.97 -1.66 18.42
N LEU A 643 14.76 -1.83 18.98
CA LEU A 643 13.59 -1.08 18.54
C LEU A 643 13.55 0.32 19.17
N ASP A 644 13.31 1.33 18.33
CA ASP A 644 13.05 2.70 18.79
C ASP A 644 11.73 2.76 19.58
N ASP A 645 11.64 3.66 20.57
CA ASP A 645 10.44 3.77 21.39
C ASP A 645 9.22 4.22 20.57
N ASN A 646 9.42 5.19 19.69
CA ASN A 646 8.38 5.82 18.86
C ASN A 646 8.76 5.79 17.37
N SER A 647 7.75 5.80 16.50
CA SER A 647 8.00 5.95 15.06
C SER A 647 8.45 7.38 14.73
N ILE A 648 9.44 7.52 13.86
CA ILE A 648 9.84 8.82 13.30
C ILE A 648 8.61 9.44 12.60
N PRO A 649 8.33 10.74 12.78
CA PRO A 649 7.17 11.39 12.15
C PRO A 649 7.32 11.47 10.63
N GLU A 650 6.19 11.57 9.92
CA GLU A 650 6.18 11.57 8.45
C GLU A 650 6.88 12.81 7.87
N ILE A 651 6.76 13.98 8.53
CA ILE A 651 7.37 15.25 8.11
C ILE A 651 8.88 15.18 7.88
N GLN A 652 9.58 14.28 8.57
CA GLN A 652 11.03 14.10 8.42
C GLN A 652 11.44 13.17 7.28
N ARG A 653 10.48 12.48 6.65
CA ARG A 653 10.75 11.39 5.70
C ARG A 653 9.98 11.48 4.39
N THR A 654 9.27 12.58 4.15
CA THR A 654 8.50 12.81 2.92
C THR A 654 8.95 14.07 2.18
N ASN A 655 8.54 14.19 0.92
CA ASN A 655 8.69 15.43 0.17
C ASN A 655 7.75 16.51 0.74
N LEU A 656 8.27 17.72 0.94
CA LEU A 656 7.55 18.85 1.54
C LEU A 656 7.00 19.85 0.50
N GLY A 657 7.22 19.64 -0.80
CA GLY A 657 6.88 20.60 -1.86
C GLY A 657 5.41 21.06 -1.82
N ASN A 658 4.48 20.14 -1.64
CA ASN A 658 3.05 20.46 -1.54
C ASN A 658 2.73 21.27 -0.27
N VAL A 659 3.28 20.86 0.88
CA VAL A 659 3.04 21.53 2.17
C VAL A 659 3.65 22.93 2.19
N VAL A 660 4.86 23.10 1.65
CA VAL A 660 5.51 24.41 1.55
C VAL A 660 4.68 25.36 0.68
N LEU A 661 4.12 24.87 -0.43
CA LEU A 661 3.22 25.66 -1.27
C LEU A 661 1.97 26.09 -0.48
N LEU A 662 1.37 25.15 0.25
CA LEU A 662 0.18 25.38 1.07
C LEU A 662 0.42 26.41 2.18
N LEU A 663 1.48 26.23 2.97
CA LEU A 663 1.84 27.16 4.06
C LEU A 663 2.13 28.57 3.52
N LYS A 664 2.79 28.66 2.37
CA LYS A 664 3.03 29.94 1.70
C LYS A 664 1.74 30.58 1.20
N SER A 665 0.75 29.81 0.73
CA SER A 665 -0.57 30.36 0.39
C SER A 665 -1.37 30.83 1.60
N LEU A 666 -1.16 30.22 2.78
CA LEU A 666 -1.74 30.68 4.04
C LEU A 666 -1.05 31.95 4.60
N GLY A 667 0.02 32.43 3.96
CA GLY A 667 0.75 33.63 4.38
C GLY A 667 1.89 33.36 5.38
N ILE A 668 2.23 32.09 5.64
CA ILE A 668 3.31 31.73 6.55
C ILE A 668 4.63 31.82 5.80
N ASN A 669 5.38 32.89 6.10
CA ASN A 669 6.61 33.20 5.38
C ASN A 669 7.85 32.55 5.97
N ASP A 670 7.92 32.44 7.29
CA ASP A 670 9.03 31.82 8.00
C ASP A 670 8.72 30.36 8.32
N LEU A 671 9.09 29.48 7.39
CA LEU A 671 8.93 28.03 7.57
C LEU A 671 10.05 27.40 8.39
N VAL A 672 11.10 28.14 8.73
CA VAL A 672 12.23 27.62 9.51
C VAL A 672 11.88 27.69 11.00
N ASN A 673 11.29 28.79 11.44
CA ASN A 673 10.84 29.00 12.82
C ASN A 673 9.35 28.73 13.04
N PHE A 674 8.70 28.07 12.09
CA PHE A 674 7.32 27.59 12.29
C PHE A 674 7.30 26.59 13.45
N ASP A 675 6.22 26.62 14.25
CA ASP A 675 6.08 25.83 15.48
C ASP A 675 5.78 24.36 15.17
N TYR A 676 6.79 23.64 14.65
CA TYR A 676 6.70 22.20 14.44
C TYR A 676 6.90 21.46 15.76
N MET A 677 6.09 20.42 15.98
CA MET A 677 6.35 19.47 17.07
C MET A 677 7.69 18.75 16.89
N ASP A 678 8.00 18.34 15.66
CA ASP A 678 9.31 17.85 15.24
C ASP A 678 9.65 18.49 13.88
N PRO A 679 10.70 19.32 13.79
CA PRO A 679 11.00 20.05 12.56
C PRO A 679 11.51 19.12 11.45
N PRO A 680 11.23 19.43 10.17
CA PRO A 680 11.80 18.70 9.04
C PRO A 680 13.30 18.97 8.89
N PRO A 681 14.06 18.05 8.24
CA PRO A 681 15.44 18.33 7.85
C PRO A 681 15.54 19.56 6.95
N MET A 682 16.46 20.47 7.27
CA MET A 682 16.68 21.72 6.52
C MET A 682 17.03 21.48 5.04
N GLU A 683 17.69 20.36 4.74
CA GLU A 683 18.01 19.97 3.36
C GLU A 683 16.73 19.71 2.54
N THR A 684 15.74 19.02 3.11
CA THR A 684 14.45 18.75 2.48
C THR A 684 13.67 20.03 2.24
N LEU A 685 13.63 20.93 3.23
CA LEU A 685 12.95 22.22 3.11
C LEU A 685 13.58 23.10 2.02
N ARG A 686 14.92 23.16 1.97
CA ARG A 686 15.67 23.89 0.94
C ARG A 686 15.35 23.38 -0.47
N LEU A 687 15.29 22.07 -0.66
CA LEU A 687 15.00 21.45 -1.95
C LEU A 687 13.54 21.68 -2.38
N ALA A 688 12.59 21.66 -1.44
CA ALA A 688 11.20 22.02 -1.71
C ALA A 688 11.10 23.47 -2.22
N PHE A 689 11.81 24.42 -1.60
CA PHE A 689 11.89 25.80 -2.10
C PHE A 689 12.53 25.90 -3.48
N GLU A 690 13.63 25.19 -3.74
CA GLU A 690 14.30 25.17 -5.04
C GLU A 690 13.37 24.62 -6.15
N GLN A 691 12.63 23.55 -5.84
CA GLN A 691 11.66 22.95 -6.76
C GLN A 691 10.51 23.91 -7.05
N LEU A 692 9.90 24.52 -6.03
CA LEU A 692 8.80 25.47 -6.21
C LEU A 692 9.24 26.76 -6.94
N TYR A 693 10.47 27.22 -6.70
CA TYR A 693 11.07 28.31 -7.46
C TYR A 693 11.27 27.91 -8.92
N ALA A 694 11.78 26.70 -9.19
CA ALA A 694 11.95 26.20 -10.55
C ALA A 694 10.61 26.07 -11.29
N LEU A 695 9.54 25.64 -10.62
CA LEU A 695 8.18 25.57 -11.20
C LEU A 695 7.55 26.96 -11.45
N GLY A 696 8.16 28.02 -10.91
CA GLY A 696 7.64 29.39 -10.96
C GLY A 696 6.54 29.68 -9.94
N ALA A 697 6.31 28.77 -9.00
CA ALA A 697 5.35 28.97 -7.92
C ALA A 697 5.84 30.03 -6.91
N LEU A 698 7.16 30.13 -6.72
CA LEU A 698 7.80 31.12 -5.87
C LEU A 698 8.70 32.06 -6.69
N ASN A 699 8.85 33.31 -6.23
CA ASN A 699 9.80 34.26 -6.79
C ASN A 699 11.19 34.15 -6.12
N HIS A 700 12.15 34.98 -6.53
CA HIS A 700 13.52 35.00 -5.99
C HIS A 700 13.60 35.43 -4.52
N LYS A 701 12.53 36.03 -3.97
CA LYS A 701 12.38 36.40 -2.56
C LYS A 701 11.62 35.33 -1.75
N VAL A 702 11.29 34.19 -2.36
CA VAL A 702 10.52 33.11 -1.71
C VAL A 702 9.10 33.54 -1.33
N GLU A 703 8.52 34.45 -2.12
CA GLU A 703 7.12 34.86 -2.02
C GLU A 703 6.29 34.16 -3.11
N LEU A 704 5.02 33.93 -2.82
CA LEU A 704 4.11 33.24 -3.72
C LEU A 704 3.77 34.09 -4.95
N THR A 705 3.97 33.53 -6.15
CA THR A 705 3.62 34.20 -7.41
C THR A 705 2.12 34.06 -7.73
N LYS A 706 1.62 34.80 -8.73
CA LYS A 706 0.26 34.59 -9.26
C LYS A 706 0.04 33.15 -9.73
N LEU A 707 1.06 32.57 -10.37
CA LEU A 707 1.05 31.17 -10.78
C LEU A 707 0.99 30.25 -9.55
N GLY A 708 1.82 30.51 -8.53
CA GLY A 708 1.82 29.74 -7.28
C GLY A 708 0.48 29.75 -6.55
N ARG A 709 -0.22 30.90 -6.53
CA ARG A 709 -1.59 30.99 -5.98
C ARG A 709 -2.57 30.11 -6.75
N ARG A 710 -2.57 30.18 -8.09
CA ARG A 710 -3.40 29.30 -8.93
C ARG A 710 -3.04 27.82 -8.73
N MET A 711 -1.78 27.49 -8.47
CA MET A 711 -1.35 26.11 -8.18
C MET A 711 -1.88 25.62 -6.83
N ALA A 712 -1.89 26.46 -5.78
CA ALA A 712 -2.35 26.10 -4.45
C ALA A 712 -3.86 25.78 -4.39
N GLU A 713 -4.64 26.34 -5.31
CA GLU A 713 -6.07 26.01 -5.47
C GLU A 713 -6.28 24.54 -5.87
N PHE A 714 -5.32 23.86 -6.49
CA PHE A 714 -5.48 22.45 -6.85
C PHE A 714 -5.05 21.53 -5.70
N PRO A 715 -5.85 20.51 -5.32
CA PRO A 715 -5.46 19.53 -4.31
C PRO A 715 -4.53 18.49 -4.94
N LEU A 716 -3.44 18.90 -5.57
CA LEU A 716 -2.51 18.04 -6.31
C LEU A 716 -1.06 18.38 -5.98
N ASP A 717 -0.12 17.53 -6.40
CA ASP A 717 1.30 17.87 -6.35
C ASP A 717 1.59 19.15 -7.17
N PRO A 718 2.53 20.01 -6.76
CA PRO A 718 2.89 21.20 -7.52
C PRO A 718 3.24 20.93 -8.99
N MET A 719 3.90 19.81 -9.32
CA MET A 719 4.20 19.47 -10.72
C MET A 719 2.93 19.20 -11.53
N LEU A 720 2.00 18.43 -10.96
CA LEU A 720 0.70 18.14 -11.61
C LEU A 720 -0.14 19.41 -11.76
N SER A 721 -0.18 20.25 -10.74
CA SER A 721 -0.89 21.53 -10.76
C SER A 721 -0.33 22.45 -11.85
N LYS A 722 1.00 22.49 -12.02
CA LYS A 722 1.66 23.22 -13.10
C LYS A 722 1.30 22.67 -14.48
N THR A 723 1.24 21.35 -14.64
CA THR A 723 0.82 20.70 -15.89
C THR A 723 -0.62 21.04 -16.27
N ILE A 724 -1.56 21.07 -15.32
CA ILE A 724 -2.94 21.52 -15.58
C ILE A 724 -2.95 22.98 -16.04
N LEU A 725 -2.25 23.87 -15.34
CA LEU A 725 -2.20 25.29 -15.71
C LEU A 725 -1.57 25.53 -17.09
N ALA A 726 -0.56 24.75 -17.46
CA ALA A 726 0.08 24.87 -18.77
C ALA A 726 -0.74 24.25 -19.91
N SER A 727 -1.68 23.36 -19.61
CA SER A 727 -2.53 22.73 -20.62
C SER A 727 -3.38 23.73 -21.41
N GLU A 728 -3.71 24.87 -20.79
CA GLU A 728 -4.40 26.01 -21.42
C GLU A 728 -3.58 26.58 -22.59
N THR A 729 -2.26 26.72 -22.41
CA THR A 729 -1.36 27.28 -23.44
C THR A 729 -1.26 26.37 -24.68
N TYR A 730 -1.37 25.05 -24.47
CA TYR A 730 -1.27 24.05 -25.52
C TYR A 730 -2.62 23.52 -26.01
N LYS A 731 -3.74 24.07 -25.52
CA LYS A 731 -5.11 23.71 -25.91
C LYS A 731 -5.44 22.21 -25.73
N CYS A 732 -4.92 21.60 -24.68
CA CYS A 732 -5.03 20.16 -24.39
C CYS A 732 -5.51 19.86 -22.96
N SER A 733 -6.27 20.78 -22.38
CA SER A 733 -6.78 20.72 -21.01
C SER A 733 -7.65 19.50 -20.73
N ALA A 734 -8.53 19.08 -21.66
CA ALA A 734 -9.41 17.94 -21.44
C ALA A 734 -8.63 16.62 -21.31
N GLU A 735 -7.59 16.45 -22.14
CA GLU A 735 -6.71 15.28 -22.14
C GLU A 735 -5.82 15.27 -20.90
N ILE A 736 -5.22 16.42 -20.55
CA ILE A 736 -4.38 16.56 -19.36
C ILE A 736 -5.18 16.31 -18.09
N LEU A 737 -6.40 16.83 -17.99
CA LEU A 737 -7.30 16.58 -16.87
C LEU A 737 -7.53 15.09 -16.66
N THR A 738 -7.77 14.37 -17.75
CA THR A 738 -7.96 12.92 -17.75
C THR A 738 -6.69 12.19 -17.31
N ILE A 739 -5.53 12.56 -17.86
CA ILE A 739 -4.23 11.98 -17.51
C ILE A 739 -3.92 12.18 -16.02
N VAL A 740 -4.10 13.40 -15.48
CA VAL A 740 -3.84 13.72 -14.07
C VAL A 740 -4.78 12.94 -13.15
N SER A 741 -6.04 12.78 -13.56
CA SER A 741 -7.02 11.98 -12.81
C SER A 741 -6.64 10.50 -12.77
N MET A 742 -6.18 9.96 -13.90
CA MET A 742 -5.69 8.58 -13.98
C MET A 742 -4.38 8.38 -13.19
N LEU A 743 -3.44 9.33 -13.24
CA LEU A 743 -2.20 9.30 -12.44
C LEU A 743 -2.49 9.26 -10.94
N SER A 744 -3.53 9.97 -10.49
CA SER A 744 -3.95 9.99 -9.08
C SER A 744 -4.43 8.64 -8.54
N VAL A 745 -4.79 7.69 -9.42
CA VAL A 745 -5.29 6.35 -9.07
C VAL A 745 -4.42 5.22 -9.67
N ASN A 746 -3.31 5.57 -10.30
CA ASN A 746 -2.56 4.69 -11.22
C ASN A 746 -2.11 3.34 -10.62
N ASN A 747 -1.82 3.28 -9.31
CA ASN A 747 -1.36 2.04 -8.66
C ASN A 747 -2.42 0.92 -8.58
N SER A 748 -3.70 1.23 -8.81
CA SER A 748 -4.80 0.26 -8.70
C SER A 748 -5.63 0.11 -9.99
N ILE A 749 -5.19 0.66 -11.12
CA ILE A 749 -5.97 0.58 -12.38
C ILE A 749 -5.90 -0.83 -12.95
N PHE A 750 -4.68 -1.33 -13.17
CA PHE A 750 -4.46 -2.63 -13.79
C PHE A 750 -4.42 -3.75 -12.75
N PHE A 751 -5.27 -4.74 -12.91
CA PHE A 751 -5.30 -5.94 -12.09
C PHE A 751 -4.57 -7.08 -12.80
N ARG A 752 -3.65 -7.76 -12.11
CA ARG A 752 -2.83 -8.82 -12.70
C ARG A 752 -2.94 -10.12 -11.87
N PRO A 753 -4.02 -10.89 -12.04
CA PRO A 753 -4.20 -12.15 -11.31
C PRO A 753 -3.19 -13.21 -11.77
N LYS A 754 -2.62 -13.98 -10.83
CA LYS A 754 -1.57 -14.98 -11.09
C LYS A 754 -1.98 -16.02 -12.15
N ASP A 755 -3.21 -16.51 -12.07
CA ASP A 755 -3.73 -17.54 -12.98
C ASP A 755 -3.99 -17.04 -14.41
N LYS A 756 -4.13 -15.72 -14.60
CA LYS A 756 -4.44 -15.10 -15.90
C LYS A 756 -3.45 -14.00 -16.28
N THR A 757 -2.20 -14.10 -15.81
CA THR A 757 -1.12 -13.12 -16.08
C THR A 757 -0.94 -12.83 -17.56
N LEU A 758 -0.89 -13.87 -18.41
CA LEU A 758 -0.70 -13.72 -19.86
C LEU A 758 -1.88 -12.97 -20.52
N LEU A 759 -3.11 -13.24 -20.10
CA LEU A 759 -4.31 -12.57 -20.63
C LEU A 759 -4.32 -11.10 -20.19
N ALA A 760 -4.00 -10.83 -18.93
CA ALA A 760 -3.91 -9.47 -18.39
C ALA A 760 -2.81 -8.65 -19.08
N ASP A 761 -1.63 -9.25 -19.31
CA ASP A 761 -0.52 -8.60 -20.01
C ASP A 761 -0.87 -8.35 -21.49
N THR A 762 -1.59 -9.27 -22.14
CA THR A 762 -2.07 -9.10 -23.52
C THR A 762 -3.11 -7.99 -23.63
N ALA A 763 -4.10 -7.96 -22.73
CA ALA A 763 -5.09 -6.88 -22.66
C ALA A 763 -4.41 -5.52 -22.44
N ARG A 764 -3.44 -5.48 -21.53
CA ARG A 764 -2.64 -4.28 -21.25
C ARG A 764 -1.86 -3.79 -22.47
N GLN A 765 -1.22 -4.70 -23.22
CA GLN A 765 -0.52 -4.37 -24.46
C GLN A 765 -1.46 -3.79 -25.52
N GLY A 766 -2.74 -4.22 -25.55
CA GLY A 766 -3.76 -3.66 -26.42
C GLY A 766 -4.02 -2.15 -26.20
N PHE A 767 -3.73 -1.63 -25.01
CA PHE A 767 -3.88 -0.20 -24.71
C PHE A 767 -2.66 0.65 -25.06
N PHE A 768 -1.52 0.03 -25.34
CA PHE A 768 -0.25 0.73 -25.51
C PHE A 768 -0.32 1.74 -26.65
N THR A 769 -0.10 2.99 -26.29
CA THR A 769 -0.06 4.10 -27.25
C THR A 769 1.39 4.54 -27.45
N PRO A 770 1.88 4.66 -28.70
CA PRO A 770 3.21 5.20 -28.96
C PRO A 770 3.39 6.59 -28.33
N GLY A 771 4.57 6.84 -27.77
CA GLY A 771 4.92 8.12 -27.15
C GLY A 771 4.89 8.11 -25.61
N GLY A 772 4.19 7.18 -24.95
CA GLY A 772 4.37 6.96 -23.51
C GLY A 772 3.18 6.43 -22.71
N ASP A 773 3.45 6.16 -21.44
CA ASP A 773 2.49 5.59 -20.50
C ASP A 773 1.33 6.53 -20.19
N HIS A 774 1.57 7.85 -20.21
CA HIS A 774 0.54 8.87 -19.98
C HIS A 774 -0.55 8.82 -21.08
N LEU A 775 -0.15 8.63 -22.33
CA LEU A 775 -1.08 8.48 -23.46
C LEU A 775 -1.81 7.13 -23.39
N THR A 776 -1.15 6.10 -22.90
CA THR A 776 -1.78 4.80 -22.62
C THR A 776 -2.89 4.92 -21.57
N LEU A 777 -2.67 5.68 -20.49
CA LEU A 777 -3.71 5.96 -19.49
C LEU A 777 -4.90 6.74 -20.08
N LEU A 778 -4.64 7.72 -20.94
CA LEU A 778 -5.67 8.45 -21.66
C LEU A 778 -6.50 7.51 -22.56
N ASN A 779 -5.84 6.62 -23.30
CA ASN A 779 -6.51 5.63 -24.15
C ASN A 779 -7.41 4.68 -23.34
N VAL A 780 -6.93 4.18 -22.20
CA VAL A 780 -7.73 3.34 -21.29
C VAL A 780 -9.01 4.06 -20.83
N TYR A 781 -8.89 5.33 -20.41
CA TYR A 781 -10.04 6.10 -19.97
C TYR A 781 -11.03 6.37 -21.10
N ASN A 782 -10.55 6.72 -22.30
CA ASN A 782 -11.40 7.00 -23.45
C ASN A 782 -12.16 5.75 -23.90
N GLN A 783 -11.51 4.59 -24.01
CA GLN A 783 -12.21 3.35 -24.35
C GLN A 783 -13.26 2.96 -23.31
N TRP A 784 -12.97 3.18 -22.03
CA TRP A 784 -13.97 2.96 -20.97
C TRP A 784 -15.14 3.94 -21.08
N LYS A 785 -14.88 5.21 -21.39
CA LYS A 785 -15.90 6.23 -21.63
C LYS A 785 -16.78 5.87 -22.84
N ASP A 786 -16.18 5.42 -23.93
CA ASP A 786 -16.89 5.05 -25.17
C ASP A 786 -17.81 3.83 -24.98
N THR A 787 -17.49 2.96 -24.01
CA THR A 787 -18.37 1.86 -23.58
C THR A 787 -19.43 2.27 -22.55
N ASN A 788 -19.69 3.57 -22.41
CA ASN A 788 -20.60 4.15 -21.42
C ASN A 788 -20.26 3.73 -19.98
N TYR A 789 -18.97 3.72 -19.64
CA TYR A 789 -18.50 3.38 -18.30
C TYR A 789 -18.86 1.95 -17.86
N SER A 790 -18.87 1.01 -18.81
CA SER A 790 -19.28 -0.37 -18.57
C SER A 790 -18.42 -1.07 -17.51
N THR A 791 -19.07 -1.70 -16.55
CA THR A 791 -18.43 -2.56 -15.54
C THR A 791 -17.89 -3.84 -16.18
N GLN A 792 -18.63 -4.42 -17.13
CA GLN A 792 -18.23 -5.64 -17.83
C GLN A 792 -16.95 -5.45 -18.63
N TRP A 793 -16.82 -4.31 -19.33
CA TRP A 793 -15.62 -3.97 -20.07
C TRP A 793 -14.38 -3.90 -19.17
N CYS A 794 -14.51 -3.35 -17.96
CA CYS A 794 -13.43 -3.32 -16.99
C CYS A 794 -12.99 -4.74 -16.60
N TYR A 795 -13.92 -5.65 -16.33
CA TYR A 795 -13.61 -7.03 -15.98
C TYR A 795 -12.90 -7.79 -17.11
N GLU A 796 -13.37 -7.64 -18.35
CA GLU A 796 -12.77 -8.30 -19.52
C GLU A 796 -11.34 -7.82 -19.81
N ASN A 797 -11.07 -6.54 -19.54
CA ASN A 797 -9.76 -5.91 -19.77
C ASN A 797 -8.84 -5.89 -18.54
N PHE A 798 -9.21 -6.60 -17.47
CA PHE A 798 -8.45 -6.63 -16.20
C PHE A 798 -8.19 -5.24 -15.60
N ILE A 799 -9.18 -4.36 -15.70
CA ILE A 799 -9.18 -3.02 -15.12
C ILE A 799 -10.09 -2.98 -13.90
N GLN A 800 -9.66 -2.33 -12.83
CA GLN A 800 -10.49 -2.19 -11.64
C GLN A 800 -11.54 -1.08 -11.81
N PHE A 801 -12.82 -1.46 -11.89
CA PHE A 801 -13.94 -0.52 -12.05
C PHE A 801 -13.97 0.56 -10.95
N ARG A 802 -13.74 0.19 -9.68
CA ARG A 802 -13.72 1.15 -8.56
C ARG A 802 -12.64 2.22 -8.73
N SER A 803 -11.47 1.85 -9.25
CA SER A 803 -10.38 2.77 -9.56
C SER A 803 -10.74 3.73 -10.70
N MET A 804 -11.40 3.23 -11.74
CA MET A 804 -11.88 4.04 -12.87
C MET A 804 -12.98 5.03 -12.46
N ASN A 805 -13.95 4.59 -11.65
CA ASN A 805 -14.97 5.48 -11.09
C ASN A 805 -14.36 6.58 -10.22
N ARG A 806 -13.36 6.24 -9.40
CA ARG A 806 -12.63 7.26 -8.63
C ARG A 806 -11.89 8.22 -9.55
N ALA A 807 -11.23 7.74 -10.61
CA ALA A 807 -10.58 8.62 -11.59
C ALA A 807 -11.59 9.56 -12.25
N ARG A 808 -12.80 9.09 -12.57
CA ARG A 808 -13.89 9.93 -13.07
C ARG A 808 -14.31 11.00 -12.06
N GLN A 809 -14.55 10.64 -10.79
CA GLN A 809 -14.90 11.60 -9.74
C GLN A 809 -13.81 12.67 -9.55
N VAL A 810 -12.53 12.27 -9.57
CA VAL A 810 -11.38 13.18 -9.51
C VAL A 810 -11.40 14.12 -10.72
N ARG A 811 -11.64 13.59 -11.91
CA ARG A 811 -11.72 14.37 -13.15
C ARG A 811 -12.82 15.43 -13.07
N ASP A 812 -14.03 15.05 -12.69
CA ASP A 812 -15.19 15.93 -12.64
C ASP A 812 -15.01 17.07 -11.61
N GLN A 813 -14.31 16.80 -10.50
CA GLN A 813 -14.01 17.83 -9.51
C GLN A 813 -12.85 18.73 -9.90
N LEU A 814 -11.82 18.18 -10.54
CA LEU A 814 -10.76 19.00 -11.11
C LEU A 814 -11.35 19.89 -12.23
N GLU A 815 -12.35 19.41 -12.98
CA GLU A 815 -13.12 20.19 -13.95
C GLU A 815 -13.79 21.40 -13.28
N ALA A 816 -14.52 21.18 -12.19
CA ALA A 816 -15.14 22.26 -11.41
C ALA A 816 -14.10 23.25 -10.81
N LEU A 817 -12.93 22.76 -10.39
CA LEU A 817 -11.85 23.62 -9.92
C LEU A 817 -11.20 24.42 -11.06
N MET A 818 -11.11 23.86 -12.27
CA MET A 818 -10.62 24.57 -13.44
C MET A 818 -11.53 25.73 -13.81
N GLU A 819 -12.86 25.56 -13.70
CA GLU A 819 -13.83 26.65 -13.88
C GLU A 819 -13.59 27.78 -12.87
N ARG A 820 -13.40 27.44 -11.58
CA ARG A 820 -13.11 28.42 -10.52
C ARG A 820 -11.78 29.18 -10.74
N VAL A 821 -10.78 28.51 -11.33
CA VAL A 821 -9.45 29.08 -11.62
C VAL A 821 -9.41 29.72 -13.03
N GLU A 822 -10.56 29.82 -13.70
CA GLU A 822 -10.75 30.42 -15.02
C GLU A 822 -9.87 29.78 -16.11
N ILE A 823 -9.80 28.45 -16.14
CA ILE A 823 -9.11 27.70 -17.20
C ILE A 823 -10.14 27.13 -18.17
N GLU A 824 -10.07 27.54 -19.43
CA GLU A 824 -10.95 27.01 -20.47
C GLU A 824 -10.66 25.53 -20.78
N ILE A 825 -11.72 24.73 -20.85
CA ILE A 825 -11.62 23.32 -21.23
C ILE A 825 -11.65 23.21 -22.75
N GLN A 826 -10.47 23.08 -23.33
CA GLN A 826 -10.22 22.80 -24.74
C GLN A 826 -9.72 21.35 -24.92
N SER A 827 -10.07 20.74 -26.05
CA SER A 827 -9.67 19.38 -26.44
C SER A 827 -9.05 19.41 -27.83
N ASN A 828 -7.91 18.73 -27.98
CA ASN A 828 -7.24 18.52 -29.26
C ASN A 828 -6.60 17.11 -29.27
N PRO A 829 -7.41 16.06 -29.48
CA PRO A 829 -6.96 14.68 -29.30
C PRO A 829 -5.96 14.22 -30.38
N ALA A 830 -5.90 14.93 -31.51
CA ALA A 830 -4.94 14.63 -32.58
C ALA A 830 -3.52 15.13 -32.25
N ASP A 831 -3.38 16.15 -31.40
CA ASP A 831 -2.10 16.75 -31.07
C ASP A 831 -1.45 16.12 -29.82
N THR A 832 -0.81 14.97 -30.04
CA THR A 832 0.00 14.31 -28.99
C THR A 832 1.23 15.14 -28.58
N ILE A 833 1.66 16.13 -29.37
CA ILE A 833 2.80 16.98 -29.04
C ILE A 833 2.39 18.01 -27.99
N GLY A 834 1.22 18.64 -28.15
CA GLY A 834 0.66 19.57 -27.17
C GLY A 834 0.56 18.94 -25.77
N ILE A 835 0.03 17.71 -25.69
CA ILE A 835 -0.05 16.94 -24.43
C ILE A 835 1.33 16.71 -23.81
N ARG A 836 2.30 16.27 -24.62
CA ARG A 836 3.69 16.02 -24.17
C ARG A 836 4.39 17.29 -23.69
N LYS A 837 4.17 18.42 -24.37
CA LYS A 837 4.70 19.74 -23.97
C LYS A 837 4.07 20.22 -22.67
N ALA A 838 2.77 20.03 -22.48
CA ALA A 838 2.09 20.36 -21.23
C ALA A 838 2.65 19.54 -20.05
N ILE A 839 2.84 18.22 -20.21
CA ILE A 839 3.49 17.38 -19.20
C ILE A 839 4.93 17.84 -18.95
N CYS A 840 5.68 18.16 -20.01
CA CYS A 840 7.04 18.68 -19.92
C CYS A 840 7.12 19.95 -19.07
N SER A 841 6.17 20.88 -19.20
CA SER A 841 6.17 22.13 -18.44
C SER A 841 6.02 21.97 -16.91
N GLY A 842 5.41 20.86 -16.44
CA GLY A 842 5.31 20.55 -15.01
C GLY A 842 6.39 19.60 -14.51
N PHE A 843 6.76 18.62 -15.35
CA PHE A 843 7.69 17.54 -14.99
C PHE A 843 9.10 17.68 -15.59
N PHE A 844 9.47 18.85 -16.10
CA PHE A 844 10.82 19.09 -16.62
C PHE A 844 11.91 18.73 -15.57
N TYR A 845 11.61 18.91 -14.28
CA TYR A 845 12.50 18.52 -13.19
C TYR A 845 12.82 17.02 -13.17
N HIS A 846 11.88 16.19 -13.61
CA HIS A 846 11.93 14.73 -13.67
C HIS A 846 12.32 14.21 -15.07
N THR A 847 13.45 14.70 -15.58
CA THR A 847 13.97 14.29 -16.90
C THR A 847 15.11 13.29 -16.76
N ALA A 848 15.10 12.26 -17.61
CA ALA A 848 16.21 11.34 -17.81
C ALA A 848 16.64 11.27 -19.28
N LYS A 849 17.93 10.99 -19.49
CA LYS A 849 18.58 10.91 -20.79
C LYS A 849 19.24 9.55 -20.98
N PHE A 850 19.06 8.96 -22.15
CA PHE A 850 19.75 7.74 -22.51
C PHE A 850 21.25 8.00 -22.73
N SER A 851 22.10 7.29 -21.99
CA SER A 851 23.56 7.40 -22.07
C SER A 851 24.15 6.41 -23.07
N LYS A 852 25.37 6.71 -23.56
CA LYS A 852 26.13 5.81 -24.46
C LYS A 852 26.45 4.46 -23.81
N ASN A 853 26.46 4.40 -22.48
CA ASN A 853 26.73 3.20 -21.70
C ASN A 853 25.52 2.24 -21.61
N GLY A 854 24.43 2.52 -22.33
CA GLY A 854 23.24 1.64 -22.38
C GLY A 854 22.26 1.82 -21.21
N MET A 855 22.47 2.81 -20.34
CA MET A 855 21.60 3.11 -19.20
C MET A 855 21.05 4.54 -19.28
N TYR A 856 19.87 4.78 -18.71
CA TYR A 856 19.35 6.13 -18.54
C TYR A 856 20.05 6.82 -17.37
N LYS A 857 20.28 8.13 -17.50
CA LYS A 857 20.79 8.98 -16.44
C LYS A 857 19.86 10.16 -16.19
N THR A 858 19.54 10.42 -14.93
CA THR A 858 18.77 11.62 -14.57
C THR A 858 19.56 12.88 -14.89
N VAL A 859 18.91 13.92 -15.41
CA VAL A 859 19.63 15.11 -15.89
C VAL A 859 20.23 15.90 -14.73
N ARG A 860 19.52 15.97 -13.59
CA ARG A 860 19.96 16.72 -12.40
C ARG A 860 21.06 16.01 -11.62
N HIS A 861 20.85 14.75 -11.25
CA HIS A 861 21.73 14.02 -10.34
C HIS A 861 22.72 13.08 -11.05
N GLN A 862 22.61 12.92 -12.38
CA GLN A 862 23.43 11.99 -13.17
C GLN A 862 23.36 10.54 -12.68
N GLN A 863 22.26 10.20 -12.01
CA GLN A 863 22.00 8.91 -11.41
C GLN A 863 21.49 7.92 -12.44
N SER A 864 22.00 6.69 -12.40
CA SER A 864 21.69 5.64 -13.38
C SER A 864 20.37 4.96 -13.05
N VAL A 865 19.38 5.14 -13.92
CA VAL A 865 18.00 4.66 -13.74
C VAL A 865 17.58 3.76 -14.91
N LEU A 866 16.56 2.94 -14.70
CA LEU A 866 16.00 2.02 -15.70
C LEU A 866 14.52 2.30 -15.93
N ILE A 867 14.00 2.05 -17.12
CA ILE A 867 12.55 2.08 -17.36
C ILE A 867 11.93 0.83 -16.71
N HIS A 868 10.84 1.02 -15.97
CA HIS A 868 10.13 -0.09 -15.35
C HIS A 868 9.54 -1.03 -16.41
N PRO A 869 9.60 -2.37 -16.24
CA PRO A 869 9.11 -3.35 -17.22
C PRO A 869 7.64 -3.19 -17.64
N ASN A 870 6.82 -2.64 -16.75
CA ASN A 870 5.40 -2.40 -17.02
C ASN A 870 5.10 -1.20 -17.94
N SER A 871 6.12 -0.46 -18.37
CA SER A 871 5.98 0.71 -19.26
C SER A 871 5.84 0.27 -20.71
N CYS A 872 5.03 0.99 -21.50
CA CYS A 872 4.95 0.79 -22.95
C CYS A 872 6.26 1.18 -23.67
N LEU A 873 7.11 1.97 -23.00
CA LEU A 873 8.42 2.37 -23.49
C LEU A 873 9.54 1.43 -23.01
N PHE A 874 9.24 0.25 -22.47
CA PHE A 874 10.30 -0.68 -22.04
C PHE A 874 11.13 -1.21 -23.22
N ASP A 875 10.46 -1.58 -24.32
CA ASP A 875 11.12 -2.06 -25.55
C ASP A 875 11.58 -0.92 -26.48
N GLN A 876 11.11 0.30 -26.23
CA GLN A 876 11.49 1.49 -26.98
C GLN A 876 12.63 2.20 -26.23
N ILE A 877 13.65 2.69 -26.94
CA ILE A 877 14.78 3.36 -26.30
C ILE A 877 14.82 4.83 -26.74
N PRO A 878 13.86 5.66 -26.30
CA PRO A 878 13.86 7.09 -26.57
C PRO A 878 15.07 7.78 -25.94
N ARG A 879 15.58 8.83 -26.60
CA ARG A 879 16.79 9.52 -26.14
C ARG A 879 16.56 10.34 -24.86
N TYR A 880 15.42 11.00 -24.78
CA TYR A 880 15.00 11.79 -23.62
C TYR A 880 13.61 11.36 -23.19
N VAL A 881 13.46 11.22 -21.88
CA VAL A 881 12.19 10.83 -21.27
C VAL A 881 11.92 11.66 -20.04
N ILE A 882 10.64 11.86 -19.78
CA ILE A 882 10.14 12.34 -18.50
C ILE A 882 9.53 11.15 -17.76
N TYR A 883 9.77 11.10 -16.46
CA TYR A 883 9.18 10.11 -15.56
C TYR A 883 8.28 10.79 -14.53
N PHE A 884 7.23 10.10 -14.09
CA PHE A 884 6.34 10.59 -13.04
C PHE A 884 6.98 10.38 -11.66
N GLU A 885 7.39 9.14 -11.38
CA GLU A 885 7.99 8.73 -10.10
C GLU A 885 9.27 7.91 -10.31
N LEU A 886 10.22 8.08 -9.39
CA LEU A 886 11.37 7.20 -9.23
C LEU A 886 11.12 6.29 -8.04
N VAL A 887 11.24 4.98 -8.27
CA VAL A 887 11.06 3.98 -7.23
C VAL A 887 12.33 3.16 -7.11
N LEU A 888 12.85 3.10 -5.89
CA LEU A 888 13.94 2.19 -5.53
C LEU A 888 13.35 0.86 -5.04
N THR A 889 13.63 -0.22 -5.77
CA THR A 889 13.42 -1.60 -5.29
C THR A 889 14.77 -2.29 -5.13
N THR A 890 15.05 -3.33 -5.92
CA THR A 890 16.41 -3.89 -6.08
C THR A 890 17.27 -3.03 -7.00
N LYS A 891 16.63 -2.33 -7.93
CA LYS A 891 17.22 -1.38 -8.87
C LYS A 891 16.37 -0.11 -8.88
N GLU A 892 16.92 0.94 -9.47
CA GLU A 892 16.24 2.23 -9.60
C GLU A 892 15.39 2.24 -10.87
N TYR A 893 14.07 2.33 -10.70
CA TYR A 893 13.12 2.31 -11.79
C TYR A 893 12.38 3.64 -11.93
N MET A 894 12.32 4.13 -13.16
CA MET A 894 11.41 5.16 -13.61
C MET A 894 10.06 4.52 -13.94
N ARG A 895 8.98 5.07 -13.40
CA ARG A 895 7.63 4.64 -13.74
C ARG A 895 6.84 5.78 -14.38
N GLN A 896 5.89 5.40 -15.23
CA GLN A 896 5.04 6.30 -16.02
C GLN A 896 5.91 7.24 -16.84
N VAL A 897 6.46 6.68 -17.91
CA VAL A 897 7.47 7.33 -18.74
C VAL A 897 6.81 7.89 -20.00
N ILE A 898 7.23 9.09 -20.42
CA ILE A 898 6.80 9.70 -21.67
C ILE A 898 8.01 10.20 -22.45
N GLU A 899 7.99 9.99 -23.77
CA GLU A 899 9.04 10.45 -24.67
C GLU A 899 8.92 11.96 -24.88
N ILE A 900 10.06 12.65 -24.84
CA ILE A 900 10.14 14.09 -25.10
C ILE A 900 11.30 14.45 -26.02
N GLU A 901 11.19 15.61 -26.66
CA GLU A 901 12.28 16.22 -27.39
C GLU A 901 13.08 17.20 -26.51
N ASN A 902 14.39 17.25 -26.74
CA ASN A 902 15.30 18.14 -25.99
C ASN A 902 14.95 19.62 -26.16
N GLU A 903 14.38 20.01 -27.30
CA GLU A 903 14.02 21.40 -27.59
C GLU A 903 12.90 21.89 -26.66
N TRP A 904 11.96 21.01 -26.29
CA TRP A 904 10.83 21.38 -25.43
C TRP A 904 11.26 21.70 -24.00
N LEU A 905 12.33 21.08 -23.50
CA LEU A 905 12.91 21.42 -22.19
C LEU A 905 13.47 22.85 -22.18
N ARG A 906 14.01 23.31 -23.32
CA ARG A 906 14.53 24.68 -23.50
C ARG A 906 13.39 25.68 -23.60
N GLU A 907 12.30 25.33 -24.29
CA GLU A 907 11.10 26.17 -24.42
C GLU A 907 10.37 26.32 -23.09
N THR A 908 10.17 25.22 -22.35
CA THR A 908 9.34 25.19 -21.14
C THR A 908 10.07 25.67 -19.88
N ALA A 909 11.38 25.42 -19.76
CA ALA A 909 12.16 25.77 -18.58
C ALA A 909 13.56 26.33 -18.92
N PRO A 910 13.64 27.50 -19.60
CA PRO A 910 14.92 28.09 -20.04
C PRO A 910 15.82 28.52 -18.87
N HIS A 911 15.24 28.88 -17.72
CA HIS A 911 15.96 29.24 -16.50
C HIS A 911 16.66 28.04 -15.86
N PHE A 912 16.12 26.83 -16.04
CA PHE A 912 16.69 25.60 -15.50
C PHE A 912 17.72 24.98 -16.45
N TYR A 913 17.43 24.95 -17.75
CA TYR A 913 18.29 24.37 -18.78
C TYR A 913 19.12 25.44 -19.52
N LYS A 914 20.35 25.69 -19.05
CA LYS A 914 21.29 26.61 -19.71
C LYS A 914 21.87 26.02 -21.01
N THR A 915 21.96 26.84 -22.07
CA THR A 915 22.47 26.51 -23.42
C THR A 915 23.83 25.79 -23.42
N LYS A 916 24.82 26.26 -22.66
CA LYS A 916 26.20 25.71 -22.71
C LYS A 916 26.36 24.25 -22.28
N LYS A 917 25.53 23.71 -21.38
CA LYS A 917 25.68 22.31 -20.90
C LYS A 917 25.04 21.28 -21.85
N LEU A 918 24.13 21.71 -22.73
CA LEU A 918 23.34 20.83 -23.60
C LEU A 918 23.76 20.90 -25.08
N ASP A 919 24.50 21.94 -25.49
CA ASP A 919 24.94 22.10 -26.88
C ASP A 919 26.06 21.13 -27.31
N ASP A 920 26.83 20.58 -26.36
CA ASP A 920 27.76 19.47 -26.63
C ASP A 920 27.03 18.18 -27.06
N ASP A 921 25.74 18.03 -26.72
CA ASP A 921 24.95 16.83 -27.02
C ASP A 921 24.27 16.86 -28.40
N ASN A 922 23.96 18.05 -28.94
CA ASN A 922 23.34 18.20 -30.26
C ASN A 922 24.30 17.87 -31.41
N LYS A 923 25.61 17.78 -31.16
CA LYS A 923 26.61 17.33 -32.14
C LYS A 923 26.59 15.81 -32.39
N VAL A 924 25.90 15.03 -31.55
CA VAL A 924 25.80 13.56 -31.71
C VAL A 924 24.44 13.20 -32.33
N LYS A 925 24.37 13.26 -33.67
CA LYS A 925 23.17 12.94 -34.47
C LYS A 925 22.98 11.44 -34.80
N LYS A 926 23.90 10.55 -34.43
CA LYS A 926 23.79 9.11 -34.73
C LYS A 926 23.64 8.30 -33.44
N MET A 927 22.48 7.67 -33.26
CA MET A 927 22.34 6.60 -32.27
C MET A 927 23.28 5.44 -32.62
N PRO A 928 23.90 4.77 -31.64
CA PRO A 928 24.62 3.53 -31.89
C PRO A 928 23.66 2.48 -32.46
N LYS A 929 23.98 1.85 -33.59
CA LYS A 929 23.24 0.72 -34.20
C LYS A 929 23.40 -0.58 -33.39
N VAL A 930 23.17 -0.54 -32.08
CA VAL A 930 23.45 -1.64 -31.14
C VAL A 930 22.18 -2.10 -30.42
N LEU A 931 21.01 -2.01 -31.08
CA LEU A 931 19.74 -2.53 -30.55
C LEU A 931 19.81 -4.05 -30.27
N GLY A 932 20.54 -4.82 -31.10
CA GLY A 932 20.61 -6.28 -30.95
C GLY A 932 21.49 -6.80 -29.81
N LYS A 933 22.56 -6.08 -29.43
CA LYS A 933 23.46 -6.50 -28.34
C LYS A 933 22.94 -6.09 -26.96
N ILE A 934 22.29 -4.92 -26.88
CA ILE A 934 21.73 -4.40 -25.63
C ILE A 934 20.48 -5.21 -25.22
N LYS A 935 19.65 -5.66 -26.17
CA LYS A 935 18.53 -6.57 -25.87
C LYS A 935 19.01 -7.87 -25.23
N ALA A 936 20.09 -8.46 -25.76
CA ALA A 936 20.69 -9.67 -25.20
C ALA A 936 21.39 -9.44 -23.83
N GLU A 937 21.90 -8.24 -23.56
CA GLU A 937 22.47 -7.86 -22.25
C GLU A 937 21.39 -7.53 -21.22
N LEU A 938 20.29 -6.89 -21.63
CA LEU A 938 19.11 -6.70 -20.79
C LEU A 938 18.53 -8.07 -20.44
N GLU A 939 18.28 -8.94 -21.42
CA GLU A 939 17.76 -10.30 -21.20
C GLU A 939 18.67 -11.14 -20.29
N ARG A 940 20.01 -11.06 -20.44
CA ARG A 940 20.97 -11.74 -19.54
C ARG A 940 20.98 -11.20 -18.11
N ASN A 941 20.72 -9.91 -17.93
CA ASN A 941 20.67 -9.27 -16.60
C ASN A 941 19.30 -9.42 -15.90
N TYR A 942 18.33 -10.03 -16.59
CA TYR A 942 16.99 -10.39 -16.09
C TYR A 942 16.79 -11.91 -15.93
N SER A 943 17.83 -12.72 -16.20
CA SER A 943 17.82 -14.19 -15.98
C SER A 943 18.24 -14.58 -14.57
#